data_AF-A0A9P6RC63-F1
#
_entry.id   AF-A0A9P6RC63-F1
#
_cell.length_a   1.000
_cell.length_b   1.000
_cell.length_c   1.000
_cell.angle_alpha   90.00
_cell.angle_beta   90.00
_cell.angle_gamma   90.00
#
_symmetry.space_group_name_H-M   'P 1'
#
loop_
_entity.id
_entity.type
_entity.pdbx_description
1 polymer ?
#
loop_
_entity_poly.entity_id
_entity_poly.type
_entity_poly.pdbx_seq_one_letter_code
_entity_poly.pdbx_strand_id
1 'polypeptide(L)'
;MRTCLFLSTAVALVALATVLPSSASVKTTVSSSFTYPNDEHALTGFFTLIDRETLSDGSHHCTVLDRGETRPYRNLYPLDKRGERAQVLNRKSHDEGHHHGASLLDQENSHASTAVKELLELNTNIQKDWSQIEQDFLNGECDSYTVDTADENSDLDDFSHLGQNSGQQVLRGSTHGLQHDDEVRKLVDSGPDKNRVSIVFMGDGYTLGEREKFFTDMNRLVNDMFKGDTFQSFLPLFNVYALFRPSKESGIGSNGKWKDTAFRLYRDGTELRGIYVADPRAARQACRAVGQHACDFPSIIGNDPYYGGLGGEFVISTSSNTSGTIVLRHELGHSLIDVGEEYDGGYVYSGVNAERWSIQNIKWKHWLTDAVPREEKNVLRAQDYAWYDLKKGPYKVKFNSDGKFKRWSLKISHSGVDTDDSFEAYLDGKRLSWTSPGGLDRDFSEWNGEKGFSAGHHELEFRQGAKYDSKPDDGSRPIRQLCSVTLHEFMGEDQYRFDNSIISAYPTYDINGHKTWRSNHEFCLMRNMSSTQFCSICKEGLWHRLLSKATLLEEINVDCEQDDLAQGDEVSSFGVEAKVIPLGQFREDLSQRADGEEYTTRWFRNNVHQEEFDNQFKIQVPVADEGVWEFKTELKTPEVRKDPRGLLKASKVFVVAKRLCSK
;
A
#
# COMPACT_ATOMS: atom_id res chain seq x y z
N MET A 1 -41.30 -32.93 -10.77
CA MET A 1 -42.15 -34.03 -10.25
C MET A 1 -41.63 -35.36 -10.79
N ARG A 2 -41.23 -36.27 -9.88
CA ARG A 2 -41.26 -37.76 -9.97
C ARG A 2 -40.39 -38.42 -11.07
N THR A 3 -39.58 -39.47 -10.87
CA THR A 3 -39.34 -40.49 -9.81
C THR A 3 -38.10 -41.27 -10.25
N CYS A 4 -37.02 -41.42 -9.47
CA CYS A 4 -36.69 -42.55 -8.57
C CYS A 4 -36.87 -43.97 -9.13
N LEU A 5 -35.77 -44.74 -9.16
CA LEU A 5 -35.73 -46.20 -8.98
C LEU A 5 -34.46 -46.58 -8.19
N PHE A 6 -34.64 -47.48 -7.22
CA PHE A 6 -33.66 -48.01 -6.25
C PHE A 6 -33.55 -49.55 -6.41
N LEU A 7 -32.60 -50.13 -5.65
CA LEU A 7 -32.30 -51.55 -5.33
C LEU A 7 -31.30 -52.24 -6.29
N SER A 8 -30.25 -52.94 -5.82
CA SER A 8 -30.27 -53.99 -4.78
C SER A 8 -28.90 -54.28 -4.12
N THR A 9 -28.96 -54.58 -2.82
CA THR A 9 -28.08 -55.35 -1.89
C THR A 9 -27.79 -56.80 -2.35
N ALA A 10 -26.96 -57.68 -1.78
CA ALA A 10 -25.83 -57.78 -0.81
C ALA A 10 -25.53 -59.31 -0.66
N VAL A 11 -24.29 -59.76 -0.37
CA VAL A 11 -23.98 -61.02 0.40
C VAL A 11 -22.54 -60.96 0.96
N ALA A 12 -22.33 -61.44 2.19
CA ALA A 12 -21.08 -61.54 2.96
C ALA A 12 -20.60 -63.01 3.14
N LEU A 13 -19.30 -63.26 3.44
CA LEU A 13 -18.79 -64.20 4.49
C LEU A 13 -17.22 -64.35 4.58
N VAL A 14 -16.64 -63.92 5.72
CA VAL A 14 -15.72 -64.50 6.74
C VAL A 14 -14.48 -65.45 6.47
N ALA A 15 -13.33 -65.06 7.10
CA ALA A 15 -12.16 -65.81 7.70
C ALA A 15 -11.05 -66.46 6.81
N LEU A 16 -9.72 -66.53 7.12
CA LEU A 16 -8.86 -66.32 8.32
C LEU A 16 -7.34 -66.16 7.95
N ALA A 17 -6.57 -65.42 8.77
CA ALA A 17 -5.13 -65.55 9.17
C ALA A 17 -3.89 -65.21 8.26
N THR A 18 -3.22 -64.11 8.65
CA THR A 18 -1.76 -63.83 8.86
C THR A 18 -0.73 -63.93 7.72
N VAL A 19 -0.12 -62.79 7.32
CA VAL A 19 1.33 -62.40 7.37
C VAL A 19 1.44 -60.89 7.03
N LEU A 20 2.16 -60.10 7.83
CA LEU A 20 2.65 -58.72 7.54
C LEU A 20 4.14 -58.82 7.09
N PRO A 21 4.76 -57.87 6.35
CA PRO A 21 4.56 -56.41 6.46
C PRO A 21 4.65 -55.56 5.17
N SER A 22 3.97 -54.41 5.15
CA SER A 22 4.54 -53.09 4.81
C SER A 22 3.41 -52.06 4.76
N SER A 23 3.64 -50.95 5.45
CA SER A 23 2.68 -49.88 5.72
C SER A 23 2.38 -49.05 4.48
N ALA A 24 1.21 -49.28 3.88
CA ALA A 24 0.54 -48.30 3.03
C ALA A 24 -0.79 -47.92 3.71
N SER A 25 -0.81 -46.79 4.42
CA SER A 25 -2.04 -46.20 4.93
C SER A 25 -2.73 -45.46 3.79
N VAL A 26 -3.64 -46.17 3.12
CA VAL A 26 -4.72 -45.57 2.31
C VAL A 26 -5.70 -44.93 3.30
N LYS A 27 -5.63 -43.61 3.48
CA LYS A 27 -6.70 -42.87 4.15
C LYS A 27 -7.84 -42.69 3.15
N THR A 28 -8.98 -43.25 3.52
CA THR A 28 -10.28 -43.12 2.87
C THR A 28 -10.66 -41.64 2.80
N THR A 29 -10.64 -41.07 1.59
CA THR A 29 -11.08 -39.69 1.35
C THR A 29 -12.60 -39.66 1.42
N VAL A 30 -13.13 -39.28 2.58
CA VAL A 30 -14.52 -38.80 2.67
C VAL A 30 -14.56 -37.48 1.91
N SER A 31 -15.15 -37.51 0.71
CA SER A 31 -15.52 -36.33 -0.04
C SER A 31 -16.62 -35.59 0.72
N SER A 32 -16.22 -34.75 1.68
CA SER A 32 -17.05 -33.64 2.12
C SER A 32 -16.85 -32.51 1.13
N SER A 33 -17.86 -32.24 0.32
CA SER A 33 -17.95 -31.01 -0.46
C SER A 33 -17.89 -29.83 0.49
N PHE A 34 -16.71 -29.22 0.64
CA PHE A 34 -16.57 -27.91 1.25
C PHE A 34 -17.11 -26.88 0.25
N THR A 35 -18.39 -26.55 0.39
CA THR A 35 -18.91 -25.29 -0.14
C THR A 35 -18.27 -24.17 0.66
N TYR A 36 -17.28 -23.48 0.07
CA TYR A 36 -16.79 -22.21 0.58
C TYR A 36 -17.88 -21.16 0.35
N PRO A 37 -18.50 -20.57 1.39
CA PRO A 37 -19.35 -19.41 1.22
C PRO A 37 -18.48 -18.23 0.81
N ASN A 38 -18.77 -17.63 -0.34
CA ASN A 38 -18.04 -16.50 -0.94
C ASN A 38 -18.28 -15.15 -0.23
N ASP A 39 -18.62 -15.13 1.06
CA ASP A 39 -18.95 -13.91 1.83
C ASP A 39 -17.88 -13.57 2.88
N GLU A 40 -16.59 -13.62 2.51
CA GLU A 40 -15.48 -13.23 3.41
C GLU A 40 -15.34 -11.69 3.61
N HIS A 41 -16.32 -10.90 3.18
CA HIS A 41 -16.21 -9.43 3.12
C HIS A 41 -16.83 -8.66 4.29
N ALA A 42 -17.36 -9.34 5.32
CA ALA A 42 -18.14 -8.68 6.38
C ALA A 42 -17.71 -8.97 7.83
N LEU A 43 -16.63 -9.73 8.07
CA LEU A 43 -16.18 -10.02 9.44
C LEU A 43 -15.11 -9.01 9.88
N THR A 44 -15.49 -8.08 10.75
CA THR A 44 -14.55 -7.27 11.53
C THR A 44 -13.73 -8.21 12.41
N GLY A 45 -12.41 -8.22 12.23
CA GLY A 45 -11.51 -8.92 13.14
C GLY A 45 -10.97 -7.96 14.20
N PHE A 46 -10.27 -8.49 15.20
CA PHE A 46 -9.59 -7.71 16.22
C PHE A 46 -8.17 -8.23 16.38
N PHE A 47 -7.22 -7.33 16.64
CA PHE A 47 -5.85 -7.71 16.97
C PHE A 47 -5.43 -7.07 18.30
N THR A 48 -4.61 -7.80 19.06
CA THR A 48 -3.85 -7.28 20.20
C THR A 48 -2.40 -7.59 19.96
N LEU A 49 -1.57 -6.55 19.96
CA LEU A 49 -0.12 -6.68 19.82
C LEU A 49 0.51 -6.71 21.21
N ILE A 50 1.34 -7.71 21.49
CA ILE A 50 1.86 -8.02 22.83
C ILE A 50 3.37 -8.20 22.73
N ASP A 51 4.14 -7.41 23.47
CA ASP A 51 5.58 -7.68 23.69
C ASP A 51 5.72 -8.63 24.88
N ARG A 52 6.33 -9.80 24.68
CA ARG A 52 6.62 -10.75 25.75
C ARG A 52 8.12 -10.78 26.01
N GLU A 53 8.50 -10.35 27.21
CA GLU A 53 9.87 -10.38 27.70
C GLU A 53 10.06 -11.57 28.65
N THR A 54 11.01 -12.45 28.33
CA THR A 54 11.44 -13.51 29.25
C THR A 54 12.54 -12.96 30.17
N LEU A 55 12.23 -12.86 31.46
CA LEU A 55 13.15 -12.37 32.48
C LEU A 55 14.20 -13.43 32.83
N SER A 56 15.27 -13.01 33.51
CA SER A 56 16.40 -13.89 33.86
C SER A 56 16.03 -15.05 34.80
N ASP A 57 14.91 -14.95 35.51
CA ASP A 57 14.37 -16.03 36.36
C ASP A 57 13.45 -17.00 35.59
N GLY A 58 13.29 -16.80 34.28
CA GLY A 58 12.44 -17.59 33.40
C GLY A 58 10.98 -17.17 33.38
N SER A 59 10.58 -16.16 34.16
CA SER A 59 9.21 -15.64 34.13
C SER A 59 8.95 -14.78 32.89
N HIS A 60 7.71 -14.76 32.43
CA HIS A 60 7.27 -14.01 31.26
C HIS A 60 6.52 -12.74 31.68
N HIS A 61 7.04 -11.57 31.34
CA HIS A 61 6.35 -10.28 31.48
C HIS A 61 5.81 -9.83 30.13
N CYS A 62 4.51 -9.57 30.03
CA CYS A 62 3.86 -9.14 28.79
C CYS A 62 3.42 -7.68 28.84
N THR A 63 3.62 -6.93 27.77
CA THR A 63 3.11 -5.57 27.61
C THR A 63 2.16 -5.54 26.43
N VAL A 64 0.90 -5.16 26.66
CA VAL A 64 -0.05 -4.92 25.56
C VAL A 64 0.30 -3.59 24.92
N LEU A 65 0.77 -3.64 23.68
CA LEU A 65 1.28 -2.51 22.91
C LEU A 65 0.22 -1.78 22.09
N ASP A 66 -0.81 -2.51 21.65
CA ASP A 66 -1.85 -2.00 20.76
C ASP A 66 -3.08 -2.90 20.74
N ARG A 67 -4.23 -2.32 20.39
CA ARG A 67 -5.50 -3.01 20.14
C ARG A 67 -6.21 -2.33 18.99
N GLY A 68 -6.85 -3.10 18.12
CA GLY A 68 -7.67 -2.49 17.09
C GLY A 68 -8.58 -3.45 16.36
N GLU A 69 -9.53 -2.86 15.64
CA GLU A 69 -10.34 -3.58 14.65
C GLU A 69 -9.49 -3.82 13.39
N THR A 70 -9.34 -5.08 13.00
CA THR A 70 -8.80 -5.43 11.69
C THR A 70 -9.93 -5.41 10.64
N ARG A 71 -9.67 -4.78 9.50
CA ARG A 71 -10.34 -5.12 8.22
C ARG A 71 -9.61 -6.32 7.61
N PRO A 72 -10.26 -7.16 6.78
CA PRO A 72 -9.77 -8.52 6.53
C PRO A 72 -8.37 -8.52 5.90
N TYR A 73 -7.37 -8.84 6.70
CA TYR A 73 -6.06 -9.30 6.25
C TYR A 73 -6.12 -10.81 6.02
N ARG A 74 -5.44 -11.26 4.97
CA ARG A 74 -5.23 -12.68 4.63
C ARG A 74 -4.27 -13.33 5.64
N ASN A 75 -4.53 -14.61 5.96
CA ASN A 75 -3.67 -15.62 6.62
C ASN A 75 -4.11 -16.20 7.98
N LEU A 76 -5.36 -16.03 8.39
CA LEU A 76 -5.92 -16.84 9.48
C LEU A 76 -6.46 -18.17 8.91
N TYR A 77 -5.77 -19.28 9.18
CA TYR A 77 -6.14 -20.64 8.78
C TYR A 77 -6.37 -21.53 10.03
N PRO A 78 -7.35 -22.47 10.04
CA PRO A 78 -8.65 -22.53 9.36
C PRO A 78 -9.83 -22.12 10.29
N LEU A 79 -10.98 -21.76 9.69
CA LEU A 79 -12.22 -21.37 10.38
C LEU A 79 -12.94 -22.58 11.03
N ASP A 80 -13.60 -22.36 12.18
CA ASP A 80 -14.52 -23.33 12.75
C ASP A 80 -15.89 -23.36 12.01
N LYS A 81 -16.80 -24.27 12.38
CA LYS A 81 -18.13 -24.41 11.73
C LYS A 81 -19.04 -23.18 11.89
N ARG A 82 -18.68 -22.22 12.75
CA ARG A 82 -19.42 -20.98 13.04
C ARG A 82 -18.75 -19.77 12.41
N GLY A 83 -17.60 -19.93 11.75
CA GLY A 83 -16.84 -18.83 11.16
C GLY A 83 -15.97 -18.08 12.17
N GLU A 84 -15.74 -18.64 13.36
CA GLU A 84 -14.98 -18.03 14.45
C GLU A 84 -13.49 -18.47 14.40
N ARG A 85 -12.56 -17.59 14.80
CA ARG A 85 -11.12 -17.87 14.89
C ARG A 85 -10.42 -17.07 15.98
N ALA A 86 -9.37 -17.65 16.57
CA ALA A 86 -8.34 -16.96 17.34
C ALA A 86 -6.98 -17.56 16.96
N GLN A 87 -5.98 -16.73 16.65
CA GLN A 87 -4.63 -17.17 16.31
C GLN A 87 -3.61 -16.28 16.99
N VAL A 88 -2.55 -16.88 17.53
CA VAL A 88 -1.38 -16.18 18.04
C VAL A 88 -0.30 -16.31 16.98
N LEU A 89 0.11 -15.19 16.42
CA LEU A 89 1.25 -15.11 15.53
C LEU A 89 2.46 -14.69 16.36
N ASN A 90 3.50 -15.53 16.40
CA ASN A 90 4.80 -15.06 16.84
C ASN A 90 5.37 -14.24 15.68
N ARG A 91 5.30 -12.91 15.81
CA ARG A 91 6.03 -11.97 14.98
C ARG A 91 7.50 -12.09 15.39
N LYS A 92 8.17 -13.16 14.94
CA LYS A 92 9.60 -13.06 14.68
C LYS A 92 9.78 -11.81 13.82
N SER A 93 10.84 -11.03 14.06
CA SER A 93 11.37 -10.12 13.04
C SER A 93 11.14 -10.79 11.68
N HIS A 94 10.28 -10.17 10.87
CA HIS A 94 9.61 -10.83 9.75
C HIS A 94 10.60 -11.70 8.98
N ASP A 95 10.20 -12.95 8.73
CA ASP A 95 10.84 -13.97 7.90
C ASP A 95 11.97 -13.47 6.97
N GLU A 96 13.19 -13.34 7.53
CA GLU A 96 14.44 -13.12 6.77
C GLU A 96 14.90 -14.42 6.06
N GLY A 97 14.05 -15.44 5.97
CA GLY A 97 14.33 -16.73 5.32
C GLY A 97 14.43 -16.68 3.79
N HIS A 98 14.45 -15.51 3.16
CA HIS A 98 14.28 -15.36 1.71
C HIS A 98 15.42 -14.65 0.98
N HIS A 99 16.66 -14.86 1.41
CA HIS A 99 17.82 -14.74 0.54
C HIS A 99 18.80 -15.88 0.79
N HIS A 100 18.98 -16.78 -0.19
CA HIS A 100 20.11 -17.71 -0.19
C HIS A 100 21.40 -16.90 -0.37
N GLY A 101 21.98 -16.51 0.77
CA GLY A 101 23.36 -16.09 0.93
C GLY A 101 23.69 -16.33 2.39
N ALA A 102 24.55 -17.30 2.67
CA ALA A 102 24.93 -17.64 4.04
C ALA A 102 25.37 -16.37 4.80
N SER A 103 24.55 -15.96 5.77
CA SER A 103 24.89 -14.88 6.68
C SER A 103 25.97 -15.37 7.65
N LEU A 104 27.08 -14.65 7.72
CA LEU A 104 28.13 -14.80 8.72
C LEU A 104 27.67 -14.18 10.06
N LEU A 105 26.57 -14.67 10.62
CA LEU A 105 26.05 -14.20 11.93
C LEU A 105 26.07 -15.27 13.04
N ASP A 106 26.64 -16.45 12.82
CA ASP A 106 26.74 -17.50 13.85
C ASP A 106 28.02 -17.46 14.71
N GLN A 107 28.87 -16.44 14.57
CA GLN A 107 30.07 -16.29 15.41
C GLN A 107 30.33 -14.83 15.73
N GLU A 108 29.63 -14.29 16.73
CA GLU A 108 30.13 -13.30 17.71
C GLU A 108 28.95 -12.65 18.45
N ASN A 109 28.42 -13.34 19.47
CA ASN A 109 27.64 -12.68 20.53
C ASN A 109 27.70 -13.51 21.82
N SER A 110 28.88 -13.54 22.44
CA SER A 110 29.01 -13.87 23.85
C SER A 110 29.21 -12.57 24.64
N HIS A 111 28.21 -12.24 25.48
CA HIS A 111 28.18 -11.22 26.54
C HIS A 111 27.56 -9.85 26.21
N ALA A 112 26.23 -9.74 26.38
CA ALA A 112 25.56 -8.89 27.39
C ALA A 112 24.02 -8.85 27.18
N SER A 113 23.26 -9.05 28.27
CA SER A 113 21.78 -9.00 28.43
C SER A 113 20.94 -10.18 27.88
N THR A 114 20.59 -11.11 28.78
CA THR A 114 19.82 -12.35 28.58
C THR A 114 18.30 -12.17 28.73
N ALA A 115 17.69 -11.22 28.01
CA ALA A 115 16.23 -11.14 27.90
C ALA A 115 15.82 -11.49 26.48
N VAL A 116 15.12 -12.62 26.29
CA VAL A 116 14.54 -12.99 25.00
C VAL A 116 13.22 -12.26 24.88
N LYS A 117 13.13 -11.36 23.89
CA LYS A 117 11.90 -10.62 23.58
C LYS A 117 11.21 -11.23 22.37
N GLU A 118 9.92 -11.48 22.50
CA GLU A 118 9.07 -11.99 21.43
C GLU A 118 7.90 -11.04 21.21
N LEU A 119 7.67 -10.65 19.95
CA LEU A 119 6.48 -9.90 19.60
C LEU A 119 5.38 -10.89 19.21
N LEU A 120 4.27 -10.87 19.93
CA LEU A 120 3.13 -11.74 19.70
C LEU A 120 1.96 -10.90 19.19
N GLU A 121 1.24 -11.41 18.21
CA GLU A 121 0.00 -10.80 17.75
C GLU A 121 -1.13 -11.80 17.87
N LEU A 122 -2.05 -11.50 18.78
CA LEU A 122 -3.29 -12.22 18.94
C LEU A 122 -4.30 -11.65 17.95
N ASN A 123 -4.84 -12.48 17.07
CA ASN A 123 -5.84 -12.10 16.07
C ASN A 123 -7.13 -12.90 16.29
N THR A 124 -8.29 -12.25 16.29
CA THR A 124 -9.60 -12.91 16.34
C THR A 124 -10.62 -12.29 15.40
N ASN A 125 -11.75 -12.94 15.19
CA ASN A 125 -12.97 -12.32 14.65
C ASN A 125 -14.19 -12.48 15.59
N ILE A 126 -13.94 -12.80 16.86
CA ILE A 126 -14.96 -13.03 17.88
C ILE A 126 -15.18 -11.73 18.65
N GLN A 127 -16.16 -10.92 18.23
CA GLN A 127 -16.38 -9.58 18.79
C GLN A 127 -16.85 -9.56 20.25
N LYS A 128 -17.72 -10.48 20.66
CA LYS A 128 -18.35 -10.44 22.00
C LYS A 128 -17.46 -10.96 23.13
N ASP A 129 -16.45 -11.76 22.79
CA ASP A 129 -15.60 -12.44 23.77
C ASP A 129 -14.12 -12.03 23.62
N TRP A 130 -13.81 -11.03 22.79
CA TRP A 130 -12.44 -10.61 22.50
C TRP A 130 -11.61 -10.27 23.75
N SER A 131 -12.16 -9.42 24.62
CA SER A 131 -11.51 -9.05 25.88
C SER A 131 -11.25 -10.27 26.77
N GLN A 132 -12.11 -11.29 26.71
CA GLN A 132 -11.92 -12.54 27.44
C GLN A 132 -10.84 -13.41 26.81
N ILE A 133 -10.77 -13.49 25.48
CA ILE A 133 -9.73 -14.23 24.75
C ILE A 133 -8.35 -13.59 24.98
N GLU A 134 -8.26 -12.26 24.97
CA GLU A 134 -7.04 -11.52 25.32
C GLU A 134 -6.61 -11.84 26.76
N GLN A 135 -7.56 -11.79 27.72
CA GLN A 135 -7.27 -12.10 29.12
C GLN A 135 -6.84 -13.55 29.32
N ASP A 136 -7.52 -14.51 28.68
CA ASP A 136 -7.17 -15.93 28.78
C ASP A 136 -5.79 -16.20 28.17
N PHE A 137 -5.43 -15.51 27.09
CA PHE A 137 -4.10 -15.56 26.50
C PHE A 137 -3.03 -14.99 27.43
N LEU A 138 -3.24 -13.77 27.97
CA LEU A 138 -2.29 -13.14 28.89
C LEU A 138 -2.10 -13.97 30.18
N ASN A 139 -3.17 -14.53 30.72
CA ASN A 139 -3.11 -15.39 31.90
C ASN A 139 -2.46 -16.76 31.62
N GLY A 140 -2.48 -17.22 30.37
CA GLY A 140 -1.89 -18.50 29.96
C GLY A 140 -0.41 -18.40 29.57
N GLU A 141 0.03 -17.26 29.02
CA GLU A 141 1.35 -17.09 28.41
C GLU A 141 2.28 -16.12 29.18
N CYS A 142 1.77 -15.45 30.23
CA CYS A 142 2.48 -14.42 30.97
C CYS A 142 2.29 -14.59 32.49
N ASP A 143 3.38 -14.47 33.26
CA ASP A 143 3.34 -14.45 34.74
C ASP A 143 2.91 -13.07 35.29
N SER A 144 3.09 -12.02 34.48
CA SER A 144 2.60 -10.67 34.77
C SER A 144 2.39 -9.90 33.47
N TYR A 145 1.47 -8.91 33.47
CA TYR A 145 1.25 -8.07 32.30
C TYR A 145 0.93 -6.61 32.64
N THR A 146 1.25 -5.71 31.71
CA THR A 146 0.87 -4.29 31.74
C THR A 146 0.06 -3.92 30.49
N VAL A 147 -0.86 -2.97 30.65
CA VAL A 147 -1.68 -2.43 29.56
C VAL A 147 -1.33 -0.96 29.40
N ASP A 148 -0.80 -0.58 28.24
CA ASP A 148 -0.51 0.82 27.93
C ASP A 148 -1.82 1.53 27.54
N THR A 149 -2.54 2.08 28.52
CA THR A 149 -3.75 2.86 28.27
C THR A 149 -3.35 4.28 27.90
N ALA A 150 -3.31 4.58 26.59
CA ALA A 150 -3.51 5.95 26.16
C ALA A 150 -4.96 6.32 26.48
N ASP A 151 -5.16 7.24 27.44
CA ASP A 151 -6.47 7.69 27.93
C ASP A 151 -7.43 8.03 26.77
N GLU A 152 -8.61 7.40 26.77
CA GLU A 152 -9.71 7.62 25.80
C GLU A 152 -10.47 8.95 26.00
N ASN A 153 -9.94 9.92 26.76
CA ASN A 153 -10.70 11.10 27.18
C ASN A 153 -9.93 12.43 27.08
N SER A 154 -9.41 12.74 25.89
CA SER A 154 -9.10 14.14 25.55
C SER A 154 -9.47 14.44 24.11
N ASP A 155 -10.73 14.84 23.89
CA ASP A 155 -11.08 15.72 22.79
C ASP A 155 -10.26 17.01 22.95
N LEU A 156 -9.22 17.16 22.14
CA LEU A 156 -8.46 18.41 22.00
C LEU A 156 -8.96 19.16 20.77
N ASP A 157 -10.14 19.75 20.90
CA ASP A 157 -10.54 20.93 20.14
C ASP A 157 -9.93 22.17 20.82
N ASP A 158 -8.62 22.38 20.69
CA ASP A 158 -8.04 23.72 20.88
C ASP A 158 -6.76 23.91 20.07
N PHE A 159 -6.93 24.22 18.79
CA PHE A 159 -5.87 24.72 17.90
C PHE A 159 -5.98 26.25 17.73
N SER A 160 -6.33 26.97 18.78
CA SER A 160 -6.25 28.42 18.80
C SER A 160 -4.96 28.85 19.51
N HIS A 161 -4.14 29.66 18.83
CA HIS A 161 -2.89 30.28 19.32
C HIS A 161 -1.54 29.62 18.95
N LEU A 162 -1.20 29.55 17.66
CA LEU A 162 0.19 29.70 17.20
C LEU A 162 0.23 30.52 15.88
N GLY A 163 1.21 31.43 15.79
CA GLY A 163 1.21 32.57 14.87
C GLY A 163 1.15 32.23 13.38
N GLN A 164 0.26 32.92 12.68
CA GLN A 164 0.19 32.97 11.22
C GLN A 164 1.46 33.60 10.65
N ASN A 165 2.27 32.79 9.95
CA ASN A 165 3.07 33.26 8.82
C ASN A 165 3.06 32.16 7.76
N SER A 166 2.41 32.46 6.63
CA SER A 166 2.25 31.65 5.41
C SER A 166 1.76 30.20 5.59
N GLY A 167 0.44 30.01 5.75
CA GLY A 167 -0.32 28.81 5.34
C GLY A 167 0.03 27.42 5.90
N GLN A 168 1.13 27.26 6.64
CA GLN A 168 1.57 25.98 7.20
C GLN A 168 1.47 26.01 8.72
N GLN A 169 0.70 25.09 9.29
CA GLN A 169 0.64 24.90 10.74
C GLN A 169 1.94 24.22 11.21
N VAL A 170 2.65 24.86 12.14
CA VAL A 170 3.91 24.35 12.71
C VAL A 170 3.66 23.95 14.16
N LEU A 171 3.84 22.66 14.48
CA LEU A 171 3.85 22.17 15.85
C LEU A 171 5.32 22.00 16.29
N ARG A 172 5.66 22.57 17.45
CA ARG A 172 6.98 22.46 18.09
C ARG A 172 6.82 21.85 19.48
N GLY A 173 7.73 20.98 19.86
CA GLY A 173 7.59 20.10 21.02
C GLY A 173 7.20 20.79 22.34
N SER A 174 5.99 20.47 22.81
CA SER A 174 5.67 19.96 24.15
C SER A 174 4.22 19.42 24.18
N THR A 175 3.89 18.57 23.21
CA THR A 175 2.69 17.72 23.18
C THR A 175 3.14 16.26 23.26
N HIS A 176 2.30 15.36 23.80
CA HIS A 176 2.71 13.99 24.16
C HIS A 176 3.48 13.25 23.06
N GLY A 177 4.78 12.98 23.29
CA GLY A 177 5.61 12.08 22.47
C GLY A 177 6.60 12.72 21.49
N LEU A 178 6.52 14.03 21.21
CA LEU A 178 7.50 14.73 20.37
C LEU A 178 8.78 15.05 21.18
N GLN A 179 9.95 14.93 20.55
CA GLN A 179 11.24 15.31 21.12
C GLN A 179 11.44 16.83 21.06
N HIS A 180 12.38 17.37 21.86
CA HIS A 180 12.61 18.80 21.99
C HIS A 180 12.87 19.52 20.65
N ASP A 181 13.65 18.89 19.77
CA ASP A 181 14.03 19.45 18.46
C ASP A 181 13.15 18.94 17.31
N ASP A 182 12.08 18.21 17.60
CA ASP A 182 11.12 17.80 16.58
C ASP A 182 10.34 19.02 16.06
N GLU A 183 10.13 19.05 14.74
CA GLU A 183 9.23 20.01 14.11
C GLU A 183 8.28 19.29 13.16
N VAL A 184 6.98 19.50 13.35
CA VAL A 184 5.94 18.99 12.45
C VAL A 184 5.38 20.15 11.63
N ARG A 185 5.25 19.94 10.31
CA ARG A 185 4.48 20.83 9.43
C ARG A 185 3.39 20.05 8.72
N LYS A 186 2.16 20.58 8.73
CA LYS A 186 1.10 20.09 7.84
C LYS A 186 1.31 20.70 6.45
N LEU A 187 1.70 19.88 5.49
CA LEU A 187 2.01 20.28 4.10
C LEU A 187 0.76 20.24 3.21
N VAL A 188 -0.17 19.34 3.50
CA VAL A 188 -1.49 19.25 2.88
C VAL A 188 -2.53 19.20 3.98
N ASP A 189 -3.46 20.15 3.94
CA ASP A 189 -4.59 20.24 4.85
C ASP A 189 -5.90 20.27 4.05
N SER A 190 -6.51 19.11 3.89
CA SER A 190 -7.76 18.98 3.14
C SER A 190 -8.99 18.88 4.05
N GLY A 191 -8.82 18.91 5.37
CA GLY A 191 -9.90 18.74 6.35
C GLY A 191 -9.48 18.00 7.62
N PRO A 192 -10.43 17.60 8.48
CA PRO A 192 -10.15 16.92 9.75
C PRO A 192 -9.48 15.55 9.56
N ASP A 193 -8.47 15.23 10.38
CA ASP A 193 -7.75 13.95 10.32
C ASP A 193 -8.64 12.71 10.51
N LYS A 194 -9.74 12.85 11.28
CA LYS A 194 -10.75 11.79 11.45
C LYS A 194 -11.47 11.43 10.15
N ASN A 195 -11.51 12.36 9.18
CA ASN A 195 -12.20 12.21 7.90
C ASN A 195 -11.26 12.32 6.69
N ARG A 196 -9.95 12.11 6.89
CA ARG A 196 -8.92 12.13 5.84
C ARG A 196 -7.95 10.99 6.04
N VAL A 197 -7.31 10.55 4.97
CA VAL A 197 -6.14 9.68 5.05
C VAL A 197 -4.92 10.53 5.34
N SER A 198 -4.25 10.27 6.45
CA SER A 198 -3.14 11.06 6.95
C SER A 198 -1.82 10.33 6.74
N ILE A 199 -0.93 10.94 5.97
CA ILE A 199 0.42 10.45 5.70
C ILE A 199 1.42 11.28 6.51
N VAL A 200 2.33 10.62 7.22
CA VAL A 200 3.42 11.31 7.94
C VAL A 200 4.74 10.97 7.28
N PHE A 201 5.42 11.98 6.75
CA PHE A 201 6.77 11.89 6.21
C PHE A 201 7.80 12.25 7.27
N MET A 202 8.49 11.23 7.77
CA MET A 202 9.50 11.35 8.83
C MET A 202 10.89 11.31 8.20
N GLY A 203 11.72 12.33 8.42
CA GLY A 203 13.07 12.37 7.88
C GLY A 203 14.05 11.51 8.68
N ASP A 204 14.90 10.74 8.00
CA ASP A 204 16.07 10.08 8.61
C ASP A 204 17.38 10.54 7.97
N GLY A 205 18.44 10.70 8.77
CA GLY A 205 19.75 11.14 8.29
C GLY A 205 19.81 12.63 7.91
N TYR A 206 18.85 13.44 8.36
CA TYR A 206 18.92 14.90 8.27
C TYR A 206 19.39 15.47 9.60
N THR A 207 20.56 16.11 9.61
CA THR A 207 21.06 16.79 10.80
C THR A 207 20.29 18.08 11.10
N LEU A 208 20.47 18.64 12.30
CA LEU A 208 19.85 19.93 12.67
C LEU A 208 20.17 21.05 11.66
N GLY A 209 21.39 21.06 11.11
CA GLY A 209 21.81 22.02 10.07
C GLY A 209 21.18 21.78 8.69
N GLU A 210 20.58 20.61 8.47
CA GLU A 210 19.90 20.22 7.22
C GLU A 210 18.38 20.38 7.30
N ARG A 211 17.85 21.04 8.34
CA ARG A 211 16.41 21.23 8.54
C ARG A 211 15.70 21.85 7.32
N GLU A 212 16.26 22.88 6.71
CA GLU A 212 15.66 23.50 5.51
C GLU A 212 15.77 22.61 4.25
N LYS A 213 16.82 21.78 4.17
CA LYS A 213 16.93 20.76 3.13
C LYS A 213 15.80 19.74 3.27
N PHE A 214 15.56 19.23 4.47
CA PHE A 214 14.46 18.30 4.75
C PHE A 214 13.12 18.84 4.27
N PHE A 215 12.72 20.04 4.69
CA PHE A 215 11.43 20.58 4.29
C PHE A 215 11.36 20.90 2.80
N THR A 216 12.48 21.27 2.17
CA THR A 216 12.54 21.44 0.70
C THR A 216 12.32 20.12 -0.01
N ASP A 217 12.98 19.04 0.44
CA ASP A 217 12.78 17.69 -0.09
C ASP A 217 11.33 17.23 0.10
N MET A 218 10.74 17.45 1.29
CA MET A 218 9.36 17.05 1.57
C MET A 218 8.37 17.80 0.69
N ASN A 219 8.53 19.12 0.54
CA ASN A 219 7.66 19.91 -0.35
C ASN A 219 7.79 19.43 -1.80
N ARG A 220 9.00 19.12 -2.28
CA ARG A 220 9.20 18.57 -3.63
C ARG A 220 8.47 17.24 -3.79
N LEU A 221 8.72 16.27 -2.91
CA LEU A 221 8.09 14.94 -2.96
C LEU A 221 6.56 15.03 -2.90
N VAL A 222 6.01 15.85 -1.99
CA VAL A 222 4.56 16.08 -1.87
C VAL A 222 3.98 16.73 -3.13
N ASN A 223 4.63 17.75 -3.67
CA ASN A 223 4.19 18.37 -4.92
C ASN A 223 4.19 17.36 -6.08
N ASP A 224 5.27 16.58 -6.24
CA ASP A 224 5.39 15.63 -7.33
C ASP A 224 4.32 14.51 -7.26
N MET A 225 3.92 14.10 -6.05
CA MET A 225 2.86 13.11 -5.83
C MET A 225 1.44 13.65 -6.09
N PHE A 226 1.13 14.85 -5.61
CA PHE A 226 -0.24 15.36 -5.50
C PHE A 226 -0.62 16.46 -6.50
N LYS A 227 0.35 17.29 -6.93
CA LYS A 227 0.13 18.22 -8.05
C LYS A 227 0.40 17.53 -9.38
N GLY A 228 1.27 16.53 -9.38
CA GLY A 228 1.46 15.64 -10.50
C GLY A 228 0.28 14.70 -10.71
N ASP A 229 0.49 13.67 -11.49
CA ASP A 229 -0.56 12.83 -12.07
C ASP A 229 -1.07 11.70 -11.15
N THR A 230 -0.30 11.31 -10.15
CA THR A 230 -0.50 10.02 -9.45
C THR A 230 -1.66 10.05 -8.46
N PHE A 231 -1.69 11.06 -7.58
CA PHE A 231 -2.68 11.16 -6.51
C PHE A 231 -3.60 12.40 -6.63
N GLN A 232 -3.47 13.20 -7.69
CA GLN A 232 -4.21 14.46 -7.85
C GLN A 232 -5.73 14.31 -7.74
N SER A 233 -6.33 13.31 -8.42
CA SER A 233 -7.79 13.05 -8.33
C SER A 233 -8.27 12.85 -6.90
N PHE A 234 -7.39 12.44 -6.00
CA PHE A 234 -7.69 12.03 -4.63
C PHE A 234 -7.25 13.04 -3.58
N LEU A 235 -6.56 14.13 -3.96
CA LEU A 235 -5.95 15.09 -3.03
C LEU A 235 -6.91 15.55 -1.91
N PRO A 236 -8.20 15.89 -2.17
CA PRO A 236 -9.14 16.26 -1.12
C PRO A 236 -9.37 15.22 -0.01
N LEU A 237 -8.95 13.96 -0.22
CA LEU A 237 -9.07 12.87 0.74
C LEU A 237 -7.82 12.69 1.62
N PHE A 238 -6.78 13.50 1.43
CA PHE A 238 -5.51 13.38 2.15
C PHE A 238 -5.20 14.55 3.07
N ASN A 239 -4.55 14.24 4.18
CA ASN A 239 -3.68 15.15 4.92
C ASN A 239 -2.24 14.63 4.84
N VAL A 240 -1.28 15.56 4.77
CA VAL A 240 0.14 15.20 4.71
C VAL A 240 0.92 16.02 5.71
N TYR A 241 1.65 15.34 6.57
CA TYR A 241 2.53 15.91 7.58
C TYR A 241 3.98 15.62 7.24
N ALA A 242 4.87 16.56 7.51
CA ALA A 242 6.31 16.37 7.51
C ALA A 242 6.82 16.51 8.95
N LEU A 243 7.40 15.43 9.50
CA LEU A 243 8.03 15.39 10.80
C LEU A 243 9.56 15.41 10.62
N PHE A 244 10.15 16.55 10.96
CA PHE A 244 11.59 16.69 11.08
C PHE A 244 12.03 16.23 12.47
N ARG A 245 12.82 15.15 12.52
CA ARG A 245 13.55 14.71 13.72
C ARG A 245 15.05 14.74 13.42
N PRO A 246 15.84 15.63 14.05
CA PRO A 246 17.24 15.77 13.71
C PRO A 246 18.02 14.50 14.05
N SER A 247 18.77 14.01 13.06
CA SER A 247 19.78 12.96 13.20
C SER A 247 21.12 13.54 13.65
N LYS A 248 21.99 12.74 14.29
CA LYS A 248 23.35 13.19 14.62
C LYS A 248 24.30 13.11 13.44
N GLU A 249 24.06 12.16 12.54
CA GLU A 249 24.81 11.97 11.31
C GLU A 249 23.95 12.26 10.07
N SER A 250 24.61 12.70 8.99
CA SER A 250 23.96 12.94 7.69
C SER A 250 23.97 11.67 6.82
N GLY A 251 22.86 11.44 6.13
CA GLY A 251 22.62 10.31 5.24
C GLY A 251 22.31 8.99 5.94
N ILE A 252 22.12 7.93 5.15
CA ILE A 252 21.79 6.59 5.66
C ILE A 252 23.03 5.69 5.75
N GLY A 253 22.88 4.55 6.41
CA GLY A 253 23.89 3.50 6.50
C GLY A 253 24.00 2.61 5.25
N SER A 254 25.05 1.81 5.19
CA SER A 254 25.33 0.87 4.09
C SER A 254 26.08 -0.37 4.58
N ASN A 255 26.10 -1.42 3.75
CA ASN A 255 26.78 -2.69 4.07
C ASN A 255 26.34 -3.31 5.40
N GLY A 256 25.02 -3.28 5.67
CA GLY A 256 24.42 -3.82 6.90
C GLY A 256 24.66 -2.97 8.15
N LYS A 257 25.27 -1.78 8.02
CA LYS A 257 25.58 -0.90 9.15
C LYS A 257 24.81 0.40 9.03
N TRP A 258 23.99 0.70 10.04
CA TRP A 258 23.33 2.00 10.18
C TRP A 258 24.26 3.06 10.78
N LYS A 259 23.93 4.33 10.52
CA LYS A 259 24.54 5.50 11.17
C LYS A 259 23.75 5.87 12.44
N ASP A 260 24.28 6.78 13.26
CA ASP A 260 23.57 7.38 14.41
C ASP A 260 22.53 8.41 13.93
N THR A 261 21.47 7.88 13.29
CA THR A 261 20.33 8.62 12.77
C THR A 261 19.06 8.33 13.57
N ALA A 262 18.02 9.15 13.37
CA ALA A 262 16.78 9.10 14.13
C ALA A 262 16.08 7.73 14.10
N PHE A 263 16.10 7.05 12.96
CA PHE A 263 15.45 5.76 12.70
C PHE A 263 16.40 4.69 12.19
N ARG A 264 17.70 5.02 12.05
CA ARG A 264 18.77 4.10 11.69
C ARG A 264 18.54 3.39 10.36
N LEU A 265 18.18 4.15 9.32
CA LEU A 265 18.03 3.59 7.97
C LEU A 265 19.37 3.08 7.43
N TYR A 266 19.34 1.94 6.73
CA TYR A 266 20.53 1.37 6.10
C TYR A 266 20.22 0.48 4.88
N ARG A 267 21.26 0.20 4.09
CA ARG A 267 21.28 -0.81 3.02
C ARG A 267 22.10 -2.02 3.43
N ASP A 268 21.70 -3.22 3.03
CA ASP A 268 22.48 -4.45 3.29
C ASP A 268 23.80 -4.49 2.53
N GLY A 269 23.86 -3.87 1.36
CA GLY A 269 25.04 -3.85 0.50
C GLY A 269 25.09 -2.64 -0.42
N THR A 270 25.72 -2.79 -1.57
CA THR A 270 25.87 -1.75 -2.59
C THR A 270 24.64 -1.60 -3.50
N GLU A 271 23.64 -2.47 -3.33
CA GLU A 271 22.44 -2.51 -4.16
C GLU A 271 21.57 -1.27 -3.92
N LEU A 272 21.27 -0.54 -4.99
CA LEU A 272 20.23 0.49 -4.97
C LEU A 272 18.85 -0.17 -5.06
N ARG A 273 18.41 -0.73 -3.92
CA ARG A 273 17.17 -1.50 -3.77
C ARG A 273 16.50 -1.24 -2.42
N GLY A 274 16.59 -2.19 -1.48
CA GLY A 274 15.95 -2.11 -0.18
C GLY A 274 16.64 -1.10 0.73
N ILE A 275 15.83 -0.42 1.55
CA ILE A 275 16.27 0.34 2.71
C ILE A 275 15.50 -0.17 3.91
N TYR A 276 16.23 -0.48 4.98
CA TYR A 276 15.68 -1.11 6.17
C TYR A 276 15.78 -0.18 7.37
N VAL A 277 14.89 -0.37 8.33
CA VAL A 277 14.78 0.44 9.56
C VAL A 277 15.35 -0.36 10.72
N ALA A 278 16.45 0.09 11.33
CA ALA A 278 17.01 -0.60 12.49
C ALA A 278 16.32 -0.22 13.82
N ASP A 279 15.59 0.91 13.86
CA ASP A 279 14.79 1.32 15.04
C ASP A 279 13.31 1.61 14.67
N PRO A 280 12.50 0.57 14.40
CA PRO A 280 11.09 0.75 14.07
C PRO A 280 10.26 1.27 15.25
N ARG A 281 10.71 1.06 16.51
CA ARG A 281 10.00 1.58 17.68
C ARG A 281 10.05 3.11 17.72
N ALA A 282 11.23 3.68 17.48
CA ALA A 282 11.38 5.13 17.41
C ALA A 282 10.50 5.74 16.30
N ALA A 283 10.40 5.09 15.13
CA ALA A 283 9.56 5.53 14.03
C ALA A 283 8.06 5.49 14.37
N ARG A 284 7.56 4.41 14.99
CA ARG A 284 6.17 4.33 15.46
C ARG A 284 5.82 5.44 16.45
N GLN A 285 6.67 5.64 17.45
CA GLN A 285 6.48 6.67 18.46
C GLN A 285 6.47 8.07 17.84
N ALA A 286 7.39 8.34 16.92
CA ALA A 286 7.47 9.60 16.19
C ALA A 286 6.17 9.89 15.44
N CYS A 287 5.64 8.90 14.72
CA CYS A 287 4.44 9.07 13.93
C CYS A 287 3.18 9.25 14.80
N ARG A 288 3.03 8.43 15.86
CA ARG A 288 1.91 8.54 16.82
C ARG A 288 1.88 9.91 17.51
N ALA A 289 3.05 10.50 17.78
CA ALA A 289 3.18 11.80 18.40
C ALA A 289 2.71 12.98 17.53
N VAL A 290 2.51 12.76 16.22
CA VAL A 290 1.93 13.79 15.33
C VAL A 290 0.46 14.06 15.67
N GLY A 291 -0.28 13.02 16.07
CA GLY A 291 -1.68 13.12 16.48
C GLY A 291 -2.41 11.78 16.36
N GLN A 292 -3.43 11.58 17.20
CA GLN A 292 -4.18 10.32 17.32
C GLN A 292 -4.77 9.82 15.98
N HIS A 293 -5.13 10.72 15.07
CA HIS A 293 -5.71 10.39 13.75
C HIS A 293 -4.82 10.83 12.57
N ALA A 294 -3.62 11.33 12.87
CA ALA A 294 -2.73 11.98 11.91
C ALA A 294 -1.68 11.03 11.30
N CYS A 295 -1.66 9.75 11.70
CA CYS A 295 -0.67 8.76 11.27
C CYS A 295 -1.34 7.45 10.80
N ASP A 296 -1.93 7.45 9.60
CA ASP A 296 -2.39 6.20 8.98
C ASP A 296 -1.27 5.49 8.24
N PHE A 297 -0.44 6.26 7.54
CA PHE A 297 0.64 5.76 6.70
C PHE A 297 1.98 6.38 7.14
N PRO A 298 2.65 5.76 8.13
CA PRO A 298 3.97 6.20 8.55
C PRO A 298 4.95 5.98 7.40
N SER A 299 5.59 7.04 6.94
CA SER A 299 6.56 6.97 5.85
C SER A 299 7.88 7.59 6.30
N ILE A 300 8.99 6.95 5.92
CA ILE A 300 10.33 7.39 6.30
C ILE A 300 11.09 7.78 5.04
N ILE A 301 11.61 9.02 5.00
CA ILE A 301 12.42 9.51 3.90
C ILE A 301 13.88 9.62 4.34
N GLY A 302 14.74 8.78 3.76
CA GLY A 302 16.18 8.84 4.00
C GLY A 302 16.84 10.00 3.24
N ASN A 303 17.74 10.73 3.90
CA ASN A 303 18.62 11.73 3.29
C ASN A 303 19.69 11.08 2.39
N ASP A 304 19.27 10.38 1.36
CA ASP A 304 20.10 9.68 0.38
C ASP A 304 19.72 10.18 -1.03
N PRO A 305 20.68 10.45 -1.92
CA PRO A 305 20.39 10.95 -3.27
C PRO A 305 20.11 9.82 -4.27
N TYR A 306 20.07 8.56 -3.83
CA TYR A 306 19.97 7.39 -4.70
C TYR A 306 18.70 6.57 -4.47
N TYR A 307 18.41 5.71 -5.43
CA TYR A 307 17.25 4.84 -5.50
C TYR A 307 17.23 3.90 -4.31
N GLY A 308 16.06 3.80 -3.71
CA GLY A 308 15.74 2.71 -2.83
C GLY A 308 14.56 3.01 -1.94
N GLY A 309 14.03 1.95 -1.39
CA GLY A 309 12.83 2.00 -0.58
C GLY A 309 12.32 0.60 -0.32
N LEU A 310 11.24 0.56 0.43
CA LEU A 310 10.54 -0.66 0.78
C LEU A 310 9.11 -0.28 1.17
N GLY A 311 8.15 -1.10 0.75
CA GLY A 311 6.79 -1.09 1.27
C GLY A 311 6.63 -2.06 2.44
N GLY A 312 5.60 -1.86 3.25
CA GLY A 312 5.31 -2.70 4.41
C GLY A 312 4.63 -1.89 5.49
N GLU A 313 5.07 -2.06 6.74
CA GLU A 313 4.62 -1.22 7.84
C GLU A 313 4.94 0.26 7.59
N PHE A 314 6.17 0.54 7.15
CA PHE A 314 6.61 1.87 6.76
C PHE A 314 6.69 1.96 5.25
N VAL A 315 6.22 3.07 4.70
CA VAL A 315 6.54 3.45 3.31
C VAL A 315 7.92 4.12 3.31
N ILE A 316 8.92 3.47 2.73
CA ILE A 316 10.29 3.98 2.75
C ILE A 316 10.69 4.44 1.37
N SER A 317 11.27 5.64 1.28
CA SER A 317 11.91 6.15 0.07
C SER A 317 13.09 7.05 0.43
N THR A 318 13.72 7.67 -0.56
CA THR A 318 14.85 8.59 -0.38
C THR A 318 14.53 9.99 -0.86
N SER A 319 15.40 10.93 -0.48
CA SER A 319 15.42 12.30 -0.96
C SER A 319 15.90 12.46 -2.41
N SER A 320 16.16 11.36 -3.13
CA SER A 320 16.64 11.40 -4.52
C SER A 320 15.74 12.29 -5.39
N ASN A 321 16.39 13.14 -6.20
CA ASN A 321 15.71 13.98 -7.19
C ASN A 321 15.28 13.18 -8.43
N THR A 322 15.88 12.03 -8.68
CA THR A 322 15.63 11.20 -9.86
C THR A 322 14.68 10.05 -9.57
N SER A 323 14.79 9.44 -8.39
CA SER A 323 14.07 8.20 -8.07
C SER A 323 13.22 8.27 -6.80
N GLY A 324 13.38 9.29 -5.95
CA GLY A 324 12.67 9.37 -4.66
C GLY A 324 11.16 9.36 -4.82
N THR A 325 10.63 10.19 -5.73
CA THR A 325 9.19 10.22 -6.05
C THR A 325 8.74 8.92 -6.72
N ILE A 326 9.56 8.35 -7.60
CA ILE A 326 9.27 7.12 -8.35
C ILE A 326 9.04 5.93 -7.41
N VAL A 327 9.92 5.76 -6.43
CA VAL A 327 9.80 4.70 -5.42
C VAL A 327 8.64 5.02 -4.48
N LEU A 328 8.58 6.26 -3.98
CA LEU A 328 7.57 6.67 -2.99
C LEU A 328 6.13 6.41 -3.48
N ARG A 329 5.81 6.76 -4.73
CA ARG A 329 4.47 6.52 -5.29
C ARG A 329 4.12 5.04 -5.41
N HIS A 330 5.10 4.19 -5.72
CA HIS A 330 4.91 2.75 -5.88
C HIS A 330 4.66 2.10 -4.52
N GLU A 331 5.53 2.37 -3.54
CA GLU A 331 5.41 1.81 -2.18
C GLU A 331 4.16 2.32 -1.46
N LEU A 332 3.81 3.60 -1.66
CA LEU A 332 2.57 4.15 -1.15
C LEU A 332 1.35 3.53 -1.84
N GLY A 333 1.46 3.17 -3.12
CA GLY A 333 0.45 2.41 -3.86
C GLY A 333 0.12 1.08 -3.19
N HIS A 334 1.12 0.30 -2.79
CA HIS A 334 0.93 -0.94 -2.02
C HIS A 334 0.30 -0.71 -0.64
N SER A 335 0.58 0.43 -0.01
CA SER A 335 0.06 0.73 1.32
C SER A 335 -1.39 1.20 1.27
N LEU A 336 -1.73 2.02 0.28
CA LEU A 336 -3.07 2.58 0.13
C LEU A 336 -4.05 1.58 -0.51
N ILE A 337 -3.58 0.76 -1.45
CA ILE A 337 -4.42 -0.11 -2.26
C ILE A 337 -4.11 -1.58 -1.94
N ASP A 338 -5.15 -2.43 -1.87
CA ASP A 338 -4.93 -3.88 -1.91
C ASP A 338 -4.54 -4.29 -3.33
N VAL A 339 -3.26 -4.13 -3.67
CA VAL A 339 -2.64 -4.42 -4.97
C VAL A 339 -1.37 -5.22 -4.79
N GLY A 340 -1.10 -6.05 -5.78
CA GLY A 340 0.19 -6.71 -5.96
C GLY A 340 1.07 -5.99 -6.98
N GLU A 341 2.23 -6.57 -7.16
CA GLU A 341 3.17 -6.25 -8.22
C GLU A 341 2.59 -6.58 -9.59
N GLU A 342 2.96 -5.78 -10.58
CA GLU A 342 2.70 -6.08 -11.98
C GLU A 342 3.98 -6.24 -12.81
N TYR A 343 5.14 -5.79 -12.31
CA TYR A 343 6.44 -6.10 -12.91
C TYR A 343 6.83 -7.56 -12.63
N ASP A 344 7.74 -8.09 -13.43
CA ASP A 344 8.18 -9.49 -13.30
C ASP A 344 9.21 -9.65 -12.18
N GLY A 345 9.20 -10.80 -11.51
CA GLY A 345 10.16 -11.18 -10.48
C GLY A 345 9.93 -10.60 -9.08
N GLY A 346 8.76 -10.00 -8.86
CA GLY A 346 8.25 -9.67 -7.53
C GLY A 346 7.84 -10.91 -6.74
N TYR A 347 7.31 -10.68 -5.53
CA TYR A 347 6.87 -11.74 -4.62
C TYR A 347 5.36 -11.79 -4.41
N VAL A 348 4.65 -10.68 -4.66
CA VAL A 348 3.25 -10.51 -4.27
C VAL A 348 2.39 -10.14 -5.48
N TYR A 349 1.69 -11.12 -6.05
CA TYR A 349 0.78 -10.89 -7.20
C TYR A 349 -0.69 -11.02 -6.79
N SER A 350 -1.15 -10.25 -5.80
CA SER A 350 -2.52 -10.31 -5.26
C SER A 350 -3.29 -9.01 -5.44
N GLY A 351 -4.41 -8.84 -4.73
CA GLY A 351 -5.17 -7.61 -4.78
C GLY A 351 -6.07 -7.47 -6.01
N VAL A 352 -6.50 -6.24 -6.26
CA VAL A 352 -7.47 -5.91 -7.31
C VAL A 352 -6.88 -6.02 -8.72
N ASN A 353 -5.56 -5.85 -8.86
CA ASN A 353 -4.84 -5.76 -10.14
C ASN A 353 -4.19 -7.07 -10.60
N ALA A 354 -4.29 -8.15 -9.82
CA ALA A 354 -3.69 -9.44 -10.16
C ALA A 354 -4.69 -10.60 -10.12
N GLU A 355 -4.60 -11.50 -11.10
CA GLU A 355 -5.32 -12.78 -11.16
C GLU A 355 -4.31 -13.94 -11.25
N ARG A 356 -4.48 -14.99 -10.42
CA ARG A 356 -3.48 -16.06 -10.29
C ARG A 356 -3.91 -17.39 -10.88
N TRP A 357 -5.21 -17.63 -10.99
CA TRP A 357 -5.73 -18.98 -11.21
C TRP A 357 -6.28 -19.16 -12.62
N SER A 358 -7.07 -18.19 -13.09
CA SER A 358 -7.69 -18.29 -14.41
C SER A 358 -8.14 -16.93 -14.93
N ILE A 359 -7.93 -16.68 -16.22
CA ILE A 359 -8.46 -15.50 -16.90
C ILE A 359 -10.01 -15.43 -16.84
N GLN A 360 -10.68 -16.56 -16.64
CA GLN A 360 -12.14 -16.60 -16.46
C GLN A 360 -12.58 -15.99 -15.12
N ASN A 361 -11.67 -15.89 -14.15
CA ASN A 361 -11.89 -15.33 -12.83
C ASN A 361 -11.38 -13.89 -12.68
N ILE A 362 -10.98 -13.24 -13.78
CA ILE A 362 -10.47 -11.86 -13.75
C ILE A 362 -11.39 -10.95 -12.92
N LYS A 363 -10.76 -10.20 -12.02
CA LYS A 363 -11.44 -9.34 -11.06
C LYS A 363 -11.93 -8.04 -11.69
N TRP A 364 -11.27 -7.59 -12.75
CA TRP A 364 -11.55 -6.35 -13.48
C TRP A 364 -12.43 -6.56 -14.73
N LYS A 365 -13.39 -7.50 -14.69
CA LYS A 365 -14.29 -7.79 -15.81
C LYS A 365 -15.04 -6.55 -16.33
N HIS A 366 -15.47 -5.68 -15.44
CA HIS A 366 -16.19 -4.44 -15.76
C HIS A 366 -15.30 -3.34 -16.39
N TRP A 367 -13.99 -3.56 -16.41
CA TRP A 367 -13.02 -2.69 -17.08
C TRP A 367 -12.52 -3.23 -18.41
N LEU A 368 -12.77 -4.49 -18.75
CA LEU A 368 -12.27 -5.11 -19.97
C LEU A 368 -12.72 -4.31 -21.22
N THR A 369 -11.79 -4.12 -22.15
CA THR A 369 -12.10 -3.53 -23.45
C THR A 369 -12.99 -4.45 -24.27
N ASP A 370 -12.68 -5.75 -24.25
CA ASP A 370 -13.46 -6.80 -24.92
C ASP A 370 -14.40 -7.46 -23.91
N ALA A 371 -15.63 -7.81 -24.32
CA ALA A 371 -16.61 -8.41 -23.41
C ALA A 371 -16.19 -9.77 -22.81
N VAL A 372 -15.21 -10.43 -23.42
CA VAL A 372 -14.68 -11.74 -22.99
C VAL A 372 -13.19 -11.59 -22.66
N PRO A 373 -12.73 -12.07 -21.48
CA PRO A 373 -11.32 -12.12 -21.15
C PRO A 373 -10.48 -12.80 -22.23
N ARG A 374 -9.40 -12.13 -22.66
CA ARG A 374 -8.42 -12.64 -23.61
C ARG A 374 -7.03 -12.59 -22.99
N GLU A 375 -6.29 -13.68 -23.07
CA GLU A 375 -4.87 -13.67 -22.73
C GLU A 375 -4.07 -13.02 -23.87
N GLU A 376 -3.31 -11.98 -23.54
CA GLU A 376 -2.35 -11.35 -24.44
C GLU A 376 -1.05 -12.17 -24.37
N LYS A 377 -0.81 -13.02 -25.37
CA LYS A 377 0.18 -14.11 -25.28
C LYS A 377 1.63 -13.64 -25.36
N ASN A 378 2.38 -13.83 -24.28
CA ASN A 378 3.84 -13.66 -24.23
C ASN A 378 4.50 -14.85 -23.52
N VAL A 379 5.83 -14.81 -23.42
CA VAL A 379 6.62 -15.70 -22.58
C VAL A 379 7.84 -14.97 -22.03
N LEU A 380 8.13 -15.18 -20.75
CA LEU A 380 9.37 -14.75 -20.12
C LEU A 380 10.49 -15.75 -20.48
N ARG A 381 11.54 -15.28 -21.16
CA ARG A 381 12.68 -16.09 -21.61
C ARG A 381 13.87 -16.01 -20.68
N ALA A 382 14.09 -14.87 -20.06
CA ALA A 382 15.13 -14.68 -19.06
C ALA A 382 14.61 -13.76 -17.96
N GLN A 383 14.95 -14.08 -16.71
CA GLN A 383 14.75 -13.25 -15.54
C GLN A 383 15.93 -13.49 -14.61
N ASP A 384 16.68 -12.43 -14.33
CA ASP A 384 17.90 -12.51 -13.54
C ASP A 384 18.06 -11.23 -12.71
N TYR A 385 18.19 -11.37 -11.40
CA TYR A 385 18.46 -10.27 -10.47
C TYR A 385 19.96 -10.28 -10.14
N ALA A 386 20.74 -9.89 -11.14
CA ALA A 386 22.18 -10.12 -11.16
C ALA A 386 22.93 -9.44 -10.00
N TRP A 387 22.53 -8.20 -9.63
CA TRP A 387 23.24 -7.35 -8.66
C TRP A 387 24.77 -7.40 -8.82
N TYR A 388 25.22 -7.37 -10.09
CA TYR A 388 26.56 -7.77 -10.46
C TYR A 388 27.44 -6.56 -10.73
N ASP A 389 28.56 -6.47 -10.02
CA ASP A 389 29.62 -5.50 -10.26
C ASP A 389 30.33 -5.79 -11.60
N LEU A 390 30.08 -4.94 -12.59
CA LEU A 390 30.61 -5.10 -13.95
C LEU A 390 32.14 -4.99 -14.01
N LYS A 391 32.80 -4.47 -12.96
CA LYS A 391 34.26 -4.47 -12.82
C LYS A 391 34.85 -5.87 -12.72
N LYS A 392 34.07 -6.86 -12.28
CA LYS A 392 34.50 -8.27 -12.16
C LYS A 392 34.62 -8.96 -13.52
N GLY A 393 34.10 -8.36 -14.59
CA GLY A 393 34.16 -8.87 -15.96
C GLY A 393 32.78 -8.98 -16.61
N PRO A 394 32.69 -9.53 -17.84
CA PRO A 394 31.41 -9.67 -18.53
C PRO A 394 30.41 -10.56 -17.77
N TYR A 395 29.16 -10.14 -17.74
CA TYR A 395 28.04 -10.91 -17.21
C TYR A 395 27.22 -11.48 -18.37
N LYS A 396 26.92 -12.79 -18.35
CA LYS A 396 26.27 -13.49 -19.47
C LYS A 396 24.99 -14.16 -19.01
N VAL A 397 23.90 -13.90 -19.73
CA VAL A 397 22.60 -14.55 -19.51
C VAL A 397 22.23 -15.37 -20.74
N LYS A 398 22.06 -16.67 -20.56
CA LYS A 398 21.67 -17.59 -21.64
C LYS A 398 20.20 -17.87 -21.59
N PHE A 399 19.55 -17.93 -22.74
CA PHE A 399 18.14 -18.28 -22.85
C PHE A 399 17.86 -19.09 -24.12
N ASN A 400 16.70 -19.73 -24.17
CA ASN A 400 16.25 -20.50 -25.31
C ASN A 400 14.98 -19.89 -25.89
N SER A 401 14.91 -19.77 -27.23
CA SER A 401 13.66 -19.51 -27.93
C SER A 401 13.18 -20.75 -28.67
N ASP A 402 11.86 -20.92 -28.77
CA ASP A 402 11.23 -21.94 -29.60
C ASP A 402 10.90 -21.43 -31.02
N GLY A 403 11.23 -20.17 -31.32
CA GLY A 403 11.06 -19.54 -32.63
C GLY A 403 9.61 -19.25 -33.03
N LYS A 404 8.65 -19.33 -32.09
CA LYS A 404 7.22 -19.17 -32.40
C LYS A 404 6.73 -17.73 -32.30
N PHE A 405 7.33 -16.95 -31.40
CA PHE A 405 6.94 -15.58 -31.10
C PHE A 405 7.42 -14.62 -32.20
N LYS A 406 6.82 -13.44 -32.26
CA LYS A 406 7.00 -12.49 -33.38
C LYS A 406 7.80 -11.26 -33.00
N ARG A 407 7.82 -10.91 -31.71
CA ARG A 407 8.47 -9.72 -31.19
C ARG A 407 9.15 -10.04 -29.86
N TRP A 408 10.03 -9.17 -29.40
CA TRP A 408 10.67 -9.30 -28.10
C TRP A 408 10.96 -7.95 -27.46
N SER A 409 11.06 -7.93 -26.13
CA SER A 409 11.52 -6.79 -25.31
C SER A 409 12.54 -7.28 -24.30
N LEU A 410 13.72 -6.67 -24.30
CA LEU A 410 14.76 -6.81 -23.30
C LEU A 410 14.72 -5.58 -22.41
N LYS A 411 14.46 -5.77 -21.11
CA LYS A 411 14.56 -4.72 -20.10
C LYS A 411 15.64 -5.07 -19.10
N ILE A 412 16.48 -4.11 -18.78
CA ILE A 412 17.46 -4.21 -17.71
C ILE A 412 17.28 -3.07 -16.72
N SER A 413 17.78 -3.26 -15.50
CA SER A 413 18.13 -2.14 -14.63
C SER A 413 19.62 -2.15 -14.32
N HIS A 414 20.18 -0.96 -14.11
CA HIS A 414 21.60 -0.74 -13.88
C HIS A 414 21.79 0.47 -12.96
N SER A 415 22.96 0.58 -12.34
CA SER A 415 23.34 1.74 -11.52
C SER A 415 24.80 2.12 -11.74
N GLY A 416 25.14 3.39 -11.47
CA GLY A 416 26.52 3.89 -11.57
C GLY A 416 27.06 3.99 -13.01
N VAL A 417 26.20 3.87 -14.04
CA VAL A 417 26.55 3.90 -15.47
C VAL A 417 26.19 5.24 -16.10
N ASP A 418 26.94 6.27 -15.72
CA ASP A 418 26.63 7.68 -15.93
C ASP A 418 26.91 8.22 -17.35
N THR A 419 27.77 7.56 -18.12
CA THR A 419 28.18 8.00 -19.47
C THR A 419 27.93 6.93 -20.53
N ASP A 420 27.81 7.33 -21.81
CA ASP A 420 27.57 6.39 -22.94
C ASP A 420 28.65 5.30 -23.08
N ASP A 421 29.86 5.55 -22.56
CA ASP A 421 30.99 4.63 -22.54
C ASP A 421 31.18 3.92 -21.20
N SER A 422 30.18 3.93 -20.32
CA SER A 422 30.22 3.26 -19.01
C SER A 422 29.68 1.83 -19.01
N PHE A 423 28.86 1.47 -20.01
CA PHE A 423 28.15 0.20 -20.12
C PHE A 423 28.03 -0.27 -21.58
N GLU A 424 28.08 -1.58 -21.79
CA GLU A 424 27.83 -2.19 -23.11
C GLU A 424 26.92 -3.41 -22.98
N ALA A 425 25.96 -3.54 -23.90
CA ALA A 425 25.07 -4.70 -24.01
C ALA A 425 25.20 -5.34 -25.39
N TYR A 426 25.16 -6.68 -25.42
CA TYR A 426 25.25 -7.49 -26.62
C TYR A 426 24.16 -8.55 -26.62
N LEU A 427 23.62 -8.83 -27.80
CA LEU A 427 22.68 -9.91 -28.07
C LEU A 427 23.26 -10.76 -29.20
N ASP A 428 23.54 -12.04 -28.92
CA ASP A 428 24.20 -12.98 -29.83
C ASP A 428 25.49 -12.41 -30.45
N GLY A 429 26.29 -11.73 -29.62
CA GLY A 429 27.54 -11.09 -30.02
C GLY A 429 27.39 -9.78 -30.79
N LYS A 430 26.16 -9.36 -31.14
CA LYS A 430 25.89 -8.06 -31.76
C LYS A 430 25.67 -7.00 -30.68
N ARG A 431 26.42 -5.90 -30.75
CA ARG A 431 26.24 -4.76 -29.83
C ARG A 431 24.86 -4.13 -30.02
N LEU A 432 24.18 -3.90 -28.91
CA LEU A 432 22.95 -3.13 -28.84
C LEU A 432 23.30 -1.64 -28.69
N SER A 433 22.62 -0.78 -29.45
CA SER A 433 22.77 0.67 -29.29
C SER A 433 22.25 1.08 -27.93
N TRP A 434 23.05 1.81 -27.16
CA TRP A 434 22.68 2.27 -25.83
C TRP A 434 23.18 3.70 -25.63
N THR A 435 22.41 4.46 -24.88
CA THR A 435 22.74 5.82 -24.45
C THR A 435 22.50 5.86 -22.95
N SER A 436 23.41 6.49 -22.23
CA SER A 436 23.27 6.67 -20.80
C SER A 436 22.05 7.53 -20.49
N PRO A 437 21.22 7.15 -19.51
CA PRO A 437 20.20 8.06 -18.98
C PRO A 437 20.82 9.24 -18.21
N GLY A 438 22.11 9.17 -17.91
CA GLY A 438 22.84 10.15 -17.12
C GLY A 438 22.74 9.88 -15.62
N GLY A 439 23.73 10.37 -14.86
CA GLY A 439 23.76 10.24 -13.40
C GLY A 439 24.19 8.87 -12.91
N LEU A 440 24.28 8.73 -11.58
CA LEU A 440 24.82 7.54 -10.91
C LEU A 440 23.73 6.66 -10.29
N ASP A 441 22.48 7.12 -10.33
CA ASP A 441 21.35 6.46 -9.72
C ASP A 441 20.97 5.17 -10.47
N ARG A 442 20.04 4.38 -9.92
CA ARG A 442 19.47 3.24 -10.61
C ARG A 442 18.49 3.70 -11.69
N ASP A 443 18.66 3.16 -12.89
CA ASP A 443 17.79 3.42 -14.02
C ASP A 443 17.50 2.13 -14.80
N PHE A 444 16.64 2.24 -15.82
CA PHE A 444 16.14 1.16 -16.64
C PHE A 444 16.45 1.42 -18.11
N SER A 445 16.75 0.36 -18.86
CA SER A 445 16.95 0.46 -20.31
C SER A 445 16.23 -0.67 -21.02
N GLU A 446 15.63 -0.34 -22.16
CA GLU A 446 14.79 -1.26 -22.93
C GLU A 446 15.22 -1.31 -24.39
N TRP A 447 15.23 -2.52 -24.94
CA TRP A 447 15.38 -2.77 -26.38
C TRP A 447 14.24 -3.63 -26.86
N ASN A 448 13.67 -3.26 -28.00
CA ASN A 448 12.59 -3.99 -28.64
C ASN A 448 13.02 -4.52 -30.00
N GLY A 449 12.50 -5.69 -30.38
CA GLY A 449 12.67 -6.23 -31.71
C GLY A 449 11.36 -6.68 -32.33
N GLU A 450 11.14 -6.26 -33.58
CA GLU A 450 9.94 -6.58 -34.37
C GLU A 450 10.01 -7.94 -35.08
N LYS A 451 11.13 -8.65 -34.92
CA LYS A 451 11.32 -10.00 -35.45
C LYS A 451 11.75 -10.91 -34.31
N GLY A 452 10.92 -11.93 -34.06
CA GLY A 452 11.15 -12.94 -33.04
C GLY A 452 12.45 -13.70 -33.25
N PHE A 453 12.92 -14.36 -32.19
CA PHE A 453 14.16 -15.12 -32.23
C PHE A 453 14.02 -16.37 -33.11
N SER A 454 15.15 -16.86 -33.60
CA SER A 454 15.21 -18.22 -34.18
C SER A 454 15.03 -19.26 -33.08
N ALA A 455 14.57 -20.47 -33.42
CA ALA A 455 14.58 -21.56 -32.46
C ALA A 455 16.03 -21.92 -32.08
N GLY A 456 16.32 -22.04 -30.79
CA GLY A 456 17.64 -22.44 -30.29
C GLY A 456 18.15 -21.60 -29.13
N HIS A 457 19.48 -21.69 -28.93
CA HIS A 457 20.21 -21.02 -27.87
C HIS A 457 20.58 -19.58 -28.27
N HIS A 458 20.42 -18.67 -27.32
CA HIS A 458 20.77 -17.27 -27.45
C HIS A 458 21.52 -16.80 -26.20
N GLU A 459 22.31 -15.73 -26.34
CA GLU A 459 23.12 -15.18 -25.25
C GLU A 459 23.02 -13.65 -25.22
N LEU A 460 22.72 -13.13 -24.03
CA LEU A 460 22.93 -11.74 -23.65
C LEU A 460 24.29 -11.61 -22.97
N GLU A 461 25.03 -10.56 -23.28
CA GLU A 461 26.29 -10.25 -22.62
C GLU A 461 26.33 -8.76 -22.25
N PHE A 462 26.66 -8.48 -21.00
CA PHE A 462 26.77 -7.15 -20.43
C PHE A 462 28.19 -6.92 -19.95
N ARG A 463 28.76 -5.77 -20.28
CA ARG A 463 30.15 -5.42 -19.97
C ARG A 463 30.24 -4.04 -19.35
N GLN A 464 31.29 -3.85 -18.56
CA GLN A 464 31.75 -2.50 -18.25
C GLN A 464 32.23 -1.83 -19.54
N GLY A 465 31.83 -0.58 -19.75
CA GLY A 465 32.32 0.23 -20.87
C GLY A 465 33.75 0.75 -20.70
N ALA A 466 34.29 1.32 -21.78
CA ALA A 466 35.72 1.60 -21.96
C ALA A 466 36.33 2.64 -20.99
N LYS A 467 35.55 3.62 -20.48
CA LYS A 467 36.08 4.58 -19.50
C LYS A 467 35.87 4.08 -18.08
N TYR A 468 36.93 3.51 -17.53
CA TYR A 468 37.07 3.20 -16.12
C TYR A 468 37.01 4.50 -15.28
N ASP A 469 36.18 4.55 -14.24
CA ASP A 469 36.29 5.62 -13.26
C ASP A 469 37.47 5.31 -12.34
N SER A 470 38.53 6.12 -12.44
CA SER A 470 39.73 6.01 -11.61
C SER A 470 39.52 6.50 -10.17
N LYS A 471 38.30 6.93 -9.82
CA LYS A 471 37.96 7.31 -8.46
C LYS A 471 38.01 6.11 -7.50
N PRO A 472 38.48 6.31 -6.26
CA PRO A 472 38.46 5.29 -5.23
C PRO A 472 37.05 4.72 -5.03
N ASP A 473 36.97 3.43 -4.80
CA ASP A 473 35.78 2.77 -4.28
C ASP A 473 35.71 3.01 -2.76
N ASP A 474 35.42 4.24 -2.37
CA ASP A 474 35.36 4.71 -0.99
C ASP A 474 33.92 4.74 -0.44
N GLY A 475 32.96 4.16 -1.19
CA GLY A 475 31.55 4.15 -0.85
C GLY A 475 30.83 5.48 -1.03
N SER A 476 31.49 6.52 -1.56
CA SER A 476 30.86 7.82 -1.82
C SER A 476 29.92 7.85 -3.03
N ARG A 477 29.95 6.80 -3.86
CA ARG A 477 29.12 6.68 -5.07
C ARG A 477 28.70 5.23 -5.33
N PRO A 478 27.58 5.01 -6.05
CA PRO A 478 27.18 3.69 -6.50
C PRO A 478 28.22 3.03 -7.41
N ILE A 479 28.41 1.72 -7.24
CA ILE A 479 29.21 0.92 -8.15
C ILE A 479 28.51 0.77 -9.51
N ARG A 480 29.29 0.46 -10.56
CA ARG A 480 28.76 0.12 -11.88
C ARG A 480 28.17 -1.28 -11.85
N GLN A 481 26.86 -1.36 -11.70
CA GLN A 481 26.16 -2.60 -11.44
C GLN A 481 25.15 -2.89 -12.55
N LEU A 482 25.13 -4.14 -13.01
CA LEU A 482 23.95 -4.69 -13.66
C LEU A 482 23.02 -5.19 -12.55
N CYS A 483 21.86 -4.57 -12.39
CA CYS A 483 20.96 -4.84 -11.27
C CYS A 483 19.96 -5.95 -11.62
N SER A 484 19.34 -5.89 -12.79
CA SER A 484 18.42 -6.93 -13.26
C SER A 484 18.34 -7.05 -14.78
N VAL A 485 17.88 -8.19 -15.26
CA VAL A 485 17.64 -8.53 -16.66
C VAL A 485 16.31 -9.26 -16.77
N THR A 486 15.45 -8.80 -17.68
CA THR A 486 14.24 -9.50 -18.09
C THR A 486 14.12 -9.48 -19.60
N LEU A 487 13.81 -10.62 -20.21
CA LEU A 487 13.58 -10.74 -21.64
C LEU A 487 12.26 -11.45 -21.89
N HIS A 488 11.36 -10.78 -22.61
CA HIS A 488 10.09 -11.35 -23.05
C HIS A 488 10.07 -11.54 -24.56
N GLU A 489 9.38 -12.60 -24.99
CA GLU A 489 8.92 -12.75 -26.37
C GLU A 489 7.39 -12.64 -26.44
N PHE A 490 6.87 -11.97 -27.48
CA PHE A 490 5.45 -11.65 -27.66
C PHE A 490 4.92 -12.17 -28.99
N MET A 491 3.65 -12.59 -29.01
CA MET A 491 2.96 -12.90 -30.26
C MET A 491 2.73 -11.62 -31.08
N GLY A 492 2.19 -11.75 -32.30
CA GLY A 492 1.79 -10.62 -33.13
C GLY A 492 0.64 -9.82 -32.51
N GLU A 493 0.33 -8.65 -33.07
CA GLU A 493 -0.77 -7.77 -32.62
C GLU A 493 -2.14 -8.49 -32.52
N ASP A 494 -2.37 -9.49 -33.36
CA ASP A 494 -3.56 -10.35 -33.33
C ASP A 494 -3.70 -11.19 -32.05
N GLN A 495 -2.61 -11.36 -31.28
CA GLN A 495 -2.54 -12.19 -30.07
C GLN A 495 -1.89 -11.52 -28.86
N TYR A 496 -1.25 -10.35 -29.05
CA TYR A 496 -0.71 -9.52 -27.98
C TYR A 496 -0.76 -8.04 -28.42
N ARG A 497 -1.58 -7.22 -27.78
CA ARG A 497 -1.69 -5.78 -28.10
C ARG A 497 -0.80 -4.93 -27.19
N PHE A 498 0.14 -4.17 -27.76
CA PHE A 498 0.97 -3.22 -26.99
C PHE A 498 0.25 -1.91 -26.62
N ASP A 499 -0.91 -1.65 -27.19
CA ASP A 499 -1.72 -0.47 -26.88
C ASP A 499 -2.13 -0.45 -25.40
N ASN A 500 -1.63 0.55 -24.68
CA ASN A 500 -1.86 0.73 -23.25
C ASN A 500 -3.30 1.14 -22.90
N SER A 501 -4.11 1.55 -23.87
CA SER A 501 -5.54 1.82 -23.67
C SER A 501 -6.37 0.53 -23.56
N ILE A 502 -5.81 -0.61 -23.96
CA ILE A 502 -6.47 -1.90 -23.90
C ILE A 502 -6.36 -2.47 -22.48
N ILE A 503 -7.53 -2.83 -21.93
CA ILE A 503 -7.64 -3.55 -20.66
C ILE A 503 -8.01 -5.00 -20.97
N SER A 504 -7.11 -5.92 -20.60
CA SER A 504 -7.16 -7.34 -20.97
C SER A 504 -6.50 -8.20 -19.88
N ALA A 505 -6.06 -9.41 -20.23
CA ALA A 505 -5.28 -10.28 -19.36
C ALA A 505 -3.84 -10.41 -19.88
N TYR A 506 -2.95 -9.56 -19.38
CA TYR A 506 -1.53 -9.56 -19.72
C TYR A 506 -0.77 -10.46 -18.76
N PRO A 507 0.01 -11.45 -19.21
CA PRO A 507 0.83 -12.24 -18.30
C PRO A 507 1.94 -11.43 -17.63
N THR A 508 2.23 -11.78 -16.39
CA THR A 508 3.42 -11.40 -15.64
C THR A 508 3.87 -12.58 -14.77
N TYR A 509 5.13 -12.60 -14.37
CA TYR A 509 5.75 -13.78 -13.78
C TYR A 509 6.42 -13.42 -12.45
N ASP A 510 6.21 -14.23 -11.41
CA ASP A 510 6.87 -14.03 -10.13
C ASP A 510 8.37 -14.40 -10.16
N ILE A 511 9.07 -14.24 -9.03
CA ILE A 511 10.49 -14.59 -8.91
C ILE A 511 10.80 -16.04 -9.29
N ASN A 512 9.84 -16.95 -9.12
CA ASN A 512 9.95 -18.38 -9.44
C ASN A 512 9.49 -18.71 -10.87
N GLY A 513 9.08 -17.70 -11.64
CA GLY A 513 8.56 -17.85 -13.00
C GLY A 513 7.11 -18.32 -13.08
N HIS A 514 6.35 -18.29 -11.97
CA HIS A 514 4.92 -18.59 -12.02
C HIS A 514 4.14 -17.46 -12.68
N LYS A 515 3.34 -17.82 -13.69
CA LYS A 515 2.50 -16.88 -14.42
C LYS A 515 1.29 -16.44 -13.61
N THR A 516 1.06 -15.14 -13.58
CA THR A 516 -0.18 -14.47 -13.16
C THR A 516 -0.60 -13.48 -14.25
N TRP A 517 -1.74 -12.82 -14.10
CA TRP A 517 -2.24 -11.82 -15.05
C TRP A 517 -2.46 -10.46 -14.40
N ARG A 518 -2.24 -9.43 -15.19
CA ARG A 518 -2.45 -8.00 -14.90
C ARG A 518 -3.29 -7.34 -16.00
N SER A 519 -3.76 -6.12 -15.75
CA SER A 519 -4.81 -5.50 -16.56
C SER A 519 -4.36 -4.84 -17.88
N ASN A 520 -3.11 -4.38 -17.98
CA ASN A 520 -2.63 -3.54 -19.10
C ASN A 520 -1.24 -4.00 -19.55
N HIS A 521 -0.68 -3.43 -20.63
CA HIS A 521 0.66 -3.78 -21.09
C HIS A 521 1.81 -3.14 -20.29
N GLU A 522 1.91 -1.82 -20.18
CA GLU A 522 2.97 -1.10 -19.43
C GLU A 522 2.47 0.20 -18.79
N PHE A 523 1.15 0.45 -18.84
CA PHE A 523 0.56 1.71 -18.38
C PHE A 523 0.63 1.90 -16.85
N CYS A 524 0.34 0.84 -16.10
CA CYS A 524 0.21 0.93 -14.64
C CYS A 524 1.54 1.24 -13.97
N LEU A 525 1.53 2.17 -13.02
CA LEU A 525 2.64 2.43 -12.09
C LEU A 525 3.14 1.15 -11.37
N MET A 526 2.26 0.21 -11.06
CA MET A 526 2.64 -1.06 -10.41
C MET A 526 3.39 -2.01 -11.38
N ARG A 527 3.40 -1.70 -12.69
CA ARG A 527 4.15 -2.41 -13.74
C ARG A 527 5.41 -1.66 -14.13
N ASN A 528 5.24 -0.39 -14.46
CA ASN A 528 6.29 0.49 -14.91
C ASN A 528 6.42 1.60 -13.89
N MET A 529 7.38 1.47 -12.99
CA MET A 529 7.59 2.44 -11.92
C MET A 529 7.85 3.84 -12.46
N SER A 530 8.34 4.01 -13.70
CA SER A 530 8.54 5.33 -14.33
C SER A 530 7.23 5.99 -14.78
N SER A 531 6.12 5.24 -14.93
CA SER A 531 4.78 5.80 -15.16
C SER A 531 4.30 6.59 -13.95
N THR A 532 3.66 7.74 -14.18
CA THR A 532 2.99 8.52 -13.11
C THR A 532 1.56 8.05 -12.83
N GLN A 533 1.04 7.08 -13.58
CA GLN A 533 -0.39 6.77 -13.59
C GLN A 533 -0.67 5.37 -13.04
N PHE A 534 -1.58 5.28 -12.07
CA PHE A 534 -2.25 4.02 -11.78
C PHE A 534 -3.15 3.63 -12.94
N CYS A 535 -3.25 2.33 -13.23
CA CYS A 535 -4.27 1.85 -14.15
C CYS A 535 -5.68 2.05 -13.56
N SER A 536 -6.72 1.99 -14.40
CA SER A 536 -8.10 2.20 -13.96
C SER A 536 -8.52 1.27 -12.81
N ILE A 537 -7.99 0.05 -12.78
CA ILE A 537 -8.29 -0.95 -11.74
C ILE A 537 -7.68 -0.52 -10.40
N CYS A 538 -6.43 -0.05 -10.41
CA CYS A 538 -5.76 0.48 -9.24
C CYS A 538 -6.41 1.81 -8.77
N LYS A 539 -6.81 2.71 -9.68
CA LYS A 539 -7.53 3.95 -9.33
C LYS A 539 -8.87 3.65 -8.66
N GLU A 540 -9.67 2.74 -9.21
CA GLU A 540 -10.93 2.32 -8.58
C GLU A 540 -10.68 1.68 -7.20
N GLY A 541 -9.65 0.85 -7.08
CA GLY A 541 -9.20 0.29 -5.81
C GLY A 541 -8.83 1.38 -4.79
N LEU A 542 -8.12 2.41 -5.24
CA LEU A 542 -7.71 3.54 -4.41
C LEU A 542 -8.91 4.33 -3.90
N TRP A 543 -9.88 4.69 -4.77
CA TRP A 543 -11.15 5.32 -4.37
C TRP A 543 -11.83 4.53 -3.24
N HIS A 544 -11.98 3.22 -3.42
CA HIS A 544 -12.59 2.35 -2.43
C HIS A 544 -11.82 2.25 -1.12
N ARG A 545 -10.50 2.46 -1.10
CA ARG A 545 -9.70 2.41 0.12
C ARG A 545 -9.74 3.73 0.86
N LEU A 546 -9.60 4.85 0.15
CA LEU A 546 -9.66 6.19 0.75
C LEU A 546 -11.07 6.48 1.32
N LEU A 547 -12.13 6.23 0.54
CA LEU A 547 -13.52 6.42 0.99
C LEU A 547 -13.99 5.34 1.98
N SER A 548 -13.15 4.36 2.30
CA SER A 548 -13.43 3.48 3.43
C SER A 548 -12.96 4.05 4.76
N LYS A 549 -12.14 5.10 4.74
CA LYS A 549 -11.79 5.92 5.91
C LYS A 549 -12.59 7.22 5.92
N ALA A 550 -12.72 7.88 4.78
CA ALA A 550 -13.42 9.16 4.65
C ALA A 550 -14.89 9.00 4.24
N THR A 551 -15.76 9.86 4.76
CA THR A 551 -17.14 10.05 4.31
C THR A 551 -17.26 11.32 3.48
N LEU A 552 -18.02 11.25 2.38
CA LEU A 552 -18.23 12.38 1.46
C LEU A 552 -18.92 13.57 2.13
N LEU A 553 -19.80 13.32 3.10
CA LEU A 553 -20.51 14.36 3.84
C LEU A 553 -19.71 14.74 5.08
N GLU A 554 -19.33 16.00 5.19
CA GLU A 554 -18.57 16.53 6.32
C GLU A 554 -19.50 17.01 7.42
N GLU A 555 -20.48 17.83 7.06
CA GLU A 555 -21.31 18.55 8.01
C GLU A 555 -22.70 18.85 7.42
N ILE A 556 -23.70 18.95 8.30
CA ILE A 556 -24.99 19.57 8.00
C ILE A 556 -25.13 20.71 8.99
N ASN A 557 -25.14 21.94 8.50
CA ASN A 557 -25.40 23.14 9.29
C ASN A 557 -26.86 23.51 9.17
N VAL A 558 -27.45 23.91 10.29
CA VAL A 558 -28.82 24.41 10.37
C VAL A 558 -28.74 25.76 11.06
N ASP A 559 -28.86 26.81 10.25
CA ASP A 559 -28.84 28.20 10.70
C ASP A 559 -30.27 28.70 10.86
N CYS A 560 -30.56 29.29 12.01
CA CYS A 560 -31.88 29.83 12.30
C CYS A 560 -31.94 31.29 11.81
N GLU A 561 -32.80 31.54 10.84
CA GLU A 561 -32.99 32.87 10.28
C GLU A 561 -34.08 33.60 11.06
N GLN A 562 -33.80 34.85 11.44
CA GLN A 562 -34.73 35.72 12.15
C GLN A 562 -35.36 36.72 11.18
N ASP A 563 -36.58 37.14 11.47
CA ASP A 563 -37.19 38.26 10.75
C ASP A 563 -36.66 39.59 11.34
N ASP A 564 -35.83 40.30 10.56
CA ASP A 564 -35.24 41.59 10.95
C ASP A 564 -36.29 42.66 11.33
N LEU A 565 -37.57 42.45 10.99
CA LEU A 565 -38.67 43.37 11.25
C LEU A 565 -39.54 42.96 12.46
N ALA A 566 -39.34 41.77 13.03
CA ALA A 566 -40.09 41.28 14.18
C ALA A 566 -39.43 41.69 15.51
N GLN A 567 -40.21 42.18 16.47
CA GLN A 567 -39.73 42.44 17.83
C GLN A 567 -39.66 41.12 18.63
N GLY A 568 -38.52 40.43 18.60
CA GLY A 568 -38.24 39.23 19.40
C GLY A 568 -37.31 38.24 18.69
N ASP A 569 -36.84 37.19 19.40
CA ASP A 569 -36.01 36.10 18.85
C ASP A 569 -36.84 35.12 17.96
N GLU A 570 -37.80 35.62 17.19
CA GLU A 570 -38.73 34.78 16.43
C GLU A 570 -38.09 34.28 15.12
N VAL A 571 -37.81 32.98 15.05
CA VAL A 571 -37.27 32.31 13.87
C VAL A 571 -38.33 32.25 12.76
N SER A 572 -37.97 32.70 11.56
CA SER A 572 -38.82 32.79 10.37
C SER A 572 -38.58 31.66 9.36
N SER A 573 -37.34 31.18 9.25
CA SER A 573 -36.91 30.04 8.41
C SER A 573 -35.65 29.39 8.99
N PHE A 574 -35.27 28.24 8.44
CA PHE A 574 -33.98 27.60 8.68
C PHE A 574 -33.20 27.49 7.37
N GLY A 575 -32.02 28.10 7.33
CA GLY A 575 -31.03 27.83 6.29
C GLY A 575 -30.33 26.52 6.59
N VAL A 576 -30.44 25.54 5.70
CA VAL A 576 -29.77 24.24 5.87
C VAL A 576 -28.71 24.08 4.81
N GLU A 577 -27.45 23.88 5.22
CA GLU A 577 -26.30 23.67 4.32
C GLU A 577 -25.62 22.32 4.58
N ALA A 578 -25.52 21.50 3.53
CA ALA A 578 -24.71 20.28 3.53
C ALA A 578 -23.32 20.58 2.97
N LYS A 579 -22.29 20.44 3.82
CA LYS A 579 -20.89 20.53 3.40
C LYS A 579 -20.36 19.14 3.03
N VAL A 580 -19.77 19.03 1.85
CA VAL A 580 -19.16 17.80 1.34
C VAL A 580 -17.68 18.00 1.07
N ILE A 581 -16.92 16.90 1.05
CA ILE A 581 -15.51 16.91 0.63
C ILE A 581 -15.43 17.56 -0.77
N PRO A 582 -14.48 18.48 -1.02
CA PRO A 582 -14.42 19.28 -2.25
C PRO A 582 -13.99 18.47 -3.49
N LEU A 583 -14.89 17.59 -3.93
CA LEU A 583 -14.82 16.75 -5.13
C LEU A 583 -15.91 17.17 -6.13
N GLY A 584 -15.89 16.61 -7.34
CA GLY A 584 -16.84 16.94 -8.39
C GLY A 584 -16.85 18.44 -8.68
N GLN A 585 -18.04 19.05 -8.67
CA GLN A 585 -18.21 20.48 -8.89
C GLN A 585 -17.64 21.38 -7.77
N PHE A 586 -17.15 20.82 -6.66
CA PHE A 586 -16.59 21.58 -5.54
C PHE A 586 -15.06 21.55 -5.46
N ARG A 587 -14.40 20.94 -6.45
CA ARG A 587 -12.94 21.01 -6.53
C ARG A 587 -12.48 22.46 -6.63
N GLU A 588 -11.43 22.80 -5.91
CA GLU A 588 -10.79 24.12 -5.97
C GLU A 588 -10.26 24.42 -7.38
N ASP A 589 -9.62 23.43 -8.01
CA ASP A 589 -9.19 23.48 -9.41
C ASP A 589 -10.08 22.57 -10.27
N LEU A 590 -11.06 23.18 -10.94
CA LEU A 590 -11.98 22.46 -11.84
C LEU A 590 -11.29 21.83 -13.05
N SER A 591 -10.05 22.22 -13.40
CA SER A 591 -9.30 21.55 -14.46
C SER A 591 -8.86 20.13 -14.08
N GLN A 592 -8.84 19.83 -12.78
CA GLN A 592 -8.52 18.50 -12.22
C GLN A 592 -9.77 17.62 -12.05
N ARG A 593 -10.96 18.15 -12.37
CA ARG A 593 -12.21 17.40 -12.33
C ARG A 593 -12.29 16.48 -13.55
N ALA A 594 -12.38 15.17 -13.31
CA ALA A 594 -12.59 14.22 -14.40
C ALA A 594 -13.96 14.46 -15.08
N ASP A 595 -14.01 14.27 -16.40
CA ASP A 595 -15.27 14.38 -17.14
C ASP A 595 -16.29 13.35 -16.64
N GLY A 596 -17.49 13.83 -16.26
CA GLY A 596 -18.51 13.00 -15.61
C GLY A 596 -18.32 12.80 -14.10
N GLU A 597 -17.35 13.45 -13.45
CA GLU A 597 -17.27 13.49 -11.99
C GLU A 597 -18.24 14.52 -11.42
N GLU A 598 -19.22 14.15 -10.61
CA GLU A 598 -20.21 15.09 -10.04
C GLU A 598 -20.86 14.55 -8.76
N TYR A 599 -21.27 15.43 -7.86
CA TYR A 599 -22.20 15.04 -6.82
C TYR A 599 -23.65 15.24 -7.27
N THR A 600 -24.49 14.28 -6.89
CA THR A 600 -25.95 14.41 -6.94
C THR A 600 -26.54 14.33 -5.54
N THR A 601 -27.61 15.08 -5.26
CA THR A 601 -28.19 15.14 -3.91
C THR A 601 -29.70 15.03 -3.92
N ARG A 602 -30.25 14.56 -2.80
CA ARG A 602 -31.70 14.49 -2.52
C ARG A 602 -31.98 14.81 -1.06
N TRP A 603 -33.14 15.42 -0.81
CA TRP A 603 -33.61 15.75 0.53
C TRP A 603 -34.90 15.00 0.84
N PHE A 604 -35.05 14.54 2.07
CA PHE A 604 -36.25 13.86 2.52
C PHE A 604 -36.75 14.50 3.81
N ARG A 605 -38.06 14.68 3.93
CA ARG A 605 -38.73 15.07 5.17
C ARG A 605 -39.62 13.94 5.63
N ASN A 606 -39.39 13.41 6.84
CA ASN A 606 -40.13 12.26 7.35
C ASN A 606 -40.20 11.08 6.35
N ASN A 607 -39.07 10.79 5.70
CA ASN A 607 -38.92 9.77 4.63
C ASN A 607 -39.66 10.06 3.30
N VAL A 608 -40.23 11.26 3.13
CA VAL A 608 -40.83 11.69 1.86
C VAL A 608 -39.83 12.54 1.09
N HIS A 609 -39.50 12.13 -0.14
CA HIS A 609 -38.60 12.86 -1.02
C HIS A 609 -39.16 14.24 -1.37
N GLN A 610 -38.33 15.28 -1.25
CA GLN A 610 -38.63 16.66 -1.64
C GLN A 610 -37.93 16.95 -2.97
N GLU A 611 -38.61 16.70 -4.09
CA GLU A 611 -38.05 16.77 -5.45
C GLU A 611 -37.57 18.18 -5.81
N GLU A 612 -38.20 19.22 -5.25
CA GLU A 612 -37.84 20.62 -5.46
C GLU A 612 -36.42 20.97 -5.01
N PHE A 613 -35.82 20.16 -4.13
CA PHE A 613 -34.49 20.38 -3.58
C PHE A 613 -33.41 19.49 -4.20
N ASP A 614 -33.72 18.73 -5.26
CA ASP A 614 -32.74 17.85 -5.89
C ASP A 614 -31.53 18.62 -6.43
N ASN A 615 -30.34 18.07 -6.19
CA ASN A 615 -29.03 18.64 -6.51
C ASN A 615 -28.72 19.99 -5.82
N GLN A 616 -29.50 20.37 -4.81
CA GLN A 616 -29.18 21.51 -3.94
C GLN A 616 -28.39 21.05 -2.72
N PHE A 617 -27.38 21.84 -2.35
CA PHE A 617 -26.58 21.64 -1.13
C PHE A 617 -26.95 22.64 -0.03
N LYS A 618 -27.70 23.68 -0.40
CA LYS A 618 -28.27 24.65 0.52
C LYS A 618 -29.75 24.76 0.23
N ILE A 619 -30.58 24.65 1.25
CA ILE A 619 -32.03 24.78 1.14
C ILE A 619 -32.55 25.73 2.22
N GLN A 620 -33.72 26.30 1.97
CA GLN A 620 -34.46 27.07 2.95
C GLN A 620 -35.66 26.27 3.41
N VAL A 621 -35.77 26.03 4.71
CA VAL A 621 -36.86 25.27 5.32
C VAL A 621 -37.78 26.23 6.07
N PRO A 622 -39.05 26.37 5.68
CA PRO A 622 -40.02 27.14 6.44
C PRO A 622 -40.25 26.54 7.83
N VAL A 623 -40.60 27.38 8.80
CA VAL A 623 -40.98 26.94 10.15
C VAL A 623 -42.10 25.91 10.16
N ALA A 624 -43.05 26.02 9.22
CA ALA A 624 -44.14 25.05 9.10
C ALA A 624 -43.65 23.61 8.80
N ASP A 625 -42.42 23.49 8.30
CA ASP A 625 -41.79 22.26 7.83
C ASP A 625 -40.68 21.75 8.78
N GLU A 626 -40.70 22.21 10.04
CA GLU A 626 -39.93 21.60 11.13
C GLU A 626 -40.14 20.09 11.22
N GLY A 627 -39.10 19.36 11.58
CA GLY A 627 -39.16 17.92 11.73
C GLY A 627 -37.85 17.20 11.47
N VAL A 628 -37.96 15.91 11.17
CA VAL A 628 -36.82 15.06 10.84
C VAL A 628 -36.56 15.14 9.35
N TRP A 629 -35.33 15.53 9.01
CA TRP A 629 -34.84 15.66 7.66
C TRP A 629 -33.71 14.67 7.41
N GLU A 630 -33.55 14.25 6.16
CA GLU A 630 -32.43 13.43 5.72
C GLU A 630 -31.86 14.02 4.43
N PHE A 631 -30.54 14.25 4.44
CA PHE A 631 -29.78 14.59 3.24
C PHE A 631 -29.10 13.34 2.71
N LYS A 632 -29.17 13.10 1.39
CA LYS A 632 -28.43 12.06 0.69
C LYS A 632 -27.59 12.67 -0.41
N THR A 633 -26.35 12.21 -0.55
CA THR A 633 -25.46 12.57 -1.64
C THR A 633 -24.78 11.32 -2.24
N GLU A 634 -24.53 11.36 -3.54
CA GLU A 634 -23.75 10.36 -4.27
C GLU A 634 -22.73 11.07 -5.16
N LEU A 635 -21.46 10.70 -5.01
CA LEU A 635 -20.40 11.09 -5.94
C LEU A 635 -20.40 10.11 -7.11
N LYS A 636 -20.52 10.62 -8.33
CA LYS A 636 -20.24 9.88 -9.56
C LYS A 636 -18.85 10.25 -10.03
N THR A 637 -18.11 9.29 -10.56
CA THR A 637 -16.80 9.52 -11.19
C THR A 637 -16.53 8.44 -12.24
N PRO A 638 -15.94 8.76 -13.41
CA PRO A 638 -15.58 7.75 -14.40
C PRO A 638 -14.49 6.79 -13.90
N GLU A 639 -13.78 7.13 -12.82
CA GLU A 639 -12.73 6.31 -12.22
C GLU A 639 -13.28 5.16 -11.35
N VAL A 640 -14.59 5.13 -11.08
CA VAL A 640 -15.26 4.04 -10.34
C VAL A 640 -16.45 3.55 -11.15
N ARG A 641 -16.34 2.33 -11.69
CA ARG A 641 -17.41 1.65 -12.44
C ARG A 641 -18.24 0.73 -11.55
N LYS A 642 -17.70 0.30 -10.41
CA LYS A 642 -18.39 -0.60 -9.48
C LYS A 642 -18.14 -0.23 -8.03
N ASP A 643 -19.17 0.24 -7.33
CA ASP A 643 -19.14 0.50 -5.87
C ASP A 643 -20.09 -0.45 -5.11
N PRO A 644 -19.64 -1.67 -4.78
CA PRO A 644 -20.51 -2.66 -4.13
C PRO A 644 -20.79 -2.34 -2.66
N ARG A 645 -20.01 -1.45 -2.05
CA ARG A 645 -20.11 -1.09 -0.62
C ARG A 645 -20.84 0.25 -0.40
N GLY A 646 -21.21 0.95 -1.48
CA GLY A 646 -21.86 2.26 -1.39
C GLY A 646 -20.96 3.33 -0.79
N LEU A 647 -19.64 3.22 -0.94
CA LEU A 647 -18.68 4.17 -0.39
C LEU A 647 -18.74 5.55 -1.06
N LEU A 648 -19.25 5.60 -2.28
CA LEU A 648 -19.48 6.86 -3.00
C LEU A 648 -20.83 7.48 -2.65
N LYS A 649 -21.51 6.99 -1.60
CA LYS A 649 -22.79 7.50 -1.10
C LYS A 649 -22.65 7.90 0.36
N ALA A 650 -23.30 8.99 0.74
CA ALA A 650 -23.40 9.41 2.13
C ALA A 650 -24.82 9.92 2.43
N SER A 651 -25.25 9.72 3.68
CA SER A 651 -26.54 10.22 4.16
C SER A 651 -26.45 10.64 5.62
N LYS A 652 -27.19 11.69 5.99
CA LYS A 652 -27.32 12.12 7.39
C LYS A 652 -28.75 12.52 7.68
N VAL A 653 -29.29 11.91 8.74
CA VAL A 653 -30.56 12.30 9.34
C VAL A 653 -30.28 13.36 10.41
N PHE A 654 -31.06 14.44 10.40
CA PHE A 654 -30.93 15.55 11.33
C PHE A 654 -32.31 16.15 11.64
N VAL A 655 -32.37 17.02 12.64
CA VAL A 655 -33.63 17.65 13.08
C VAL A 655 -33.55 19.15 12.83
N VAL A 656 -34.59 19.68 12.21
CA VAL A 656 -34.82 21.12 12.07
C VAL A 656 -35.96 21.48 13.02
N ALA A 657 -35.70 22.31 14.02
CA ALA A 657 -36.71 22.70 15.00
C ALA A 657 -36.38 24.03 15.66
N LYS A 658 -37.39 24.89 15.87
CA LYS A 658 -37.25 26.19 16.55
C LYS A 658 -36.56 26.10 17.90
N ARG A 659 -36.87 25.04 18.66
CA ARG A 659 -36.29 24.80 20.00
C ARG A 659 -34.77 24.58 20.00
N LEU A 660 -34.17 24.31 18.84
CA LEU A 660 -32.72 24.15 18.69
C LEU A 660 -32.02 25.49 18.35
N CYS A 661 -32.78 26.56 18.13
CA CYS A 661 -32.27 27.88 17.77
C CYS A 661 -31.95 28.78 18.97
N SER A 662 -32.41 28.43 20.17
CA SER A 662 -32.13 29.18 21.39
C SER A 662 -30.75 28.79 21.94
N LYS A 663 -29.95 29.80 22.30
CA LYS A 663 -28.62 29.68 22.95
C LYS A 663 -28.57 28.69 24.11
#